data_AF-A0A7V9TBR3-F1
#
_entry.id   AF-A0A7V9TBR3-F1
#
_cell.length_a   1.000
_cell.length_b   1.000
_cell.length_c   1.000
_cell.angle_alpha   90.00
_cell.angle_beta   90.00
_cell.angle_gamma   90.00
#
_symmetry.space_group_name_H-M   'P 1'
#
loop_
_entity.id
_entity.type
_entity.pdbx_description
1 polymer ?
#
loop_
_entity_poly.entity_id
_entity_poly.type
_entity_poly.pdbx_seq_one_letter_code
_entity_poly.pdbx_strand_id
1 'polypeptide(L)'
;MAVPSVSFSVPPYDFAAVERLERELGVSHTVAQVLVRRGHSDPSAASRFLAADERHPLDAFGGLRSAAERVREHVQRGSRLTVHGDYDADGVCSTAILVRVLRTLGADVDWYLPSRTEDGYGLSAGTVERLARRGTHLLITSDCGITAVAEIAAARALGIEVIVSDHHSPRADGRLPDAPIAHPRVGGSPCPDLCAAGVAYKLAGALLDAFGLDPALADEDLDLVAIATIADVVPLQGENRQLVRSGLRRLASTRKPGLQALMDVAHIDPSGLDATAVAFRMAPRINAAGRVRRADAALELVLTEDPDRARAIAGELDDCNGERREVEQRILFEAEAQVAATPAGAPAYVLAGEGWHPGVIGIVASRIAEHHFRPAVLIALDGDEGSGSGRSIPGFDLLAGFDAASEHLLRHGGHRAAAGLTIGRESVENFRGAFVAHAAAKLEPEHLVRRERVDAVVSGDCLRLELAEELERLAPFGMGNPGVSLLVPAAVLVDPKPIGEGRHVAFSLDAGGARSRGVCFGGGSRLPVAAGATVDASVRLEVNHYNGMVEPRVVLRHARLSAPDGIEVLGEPPSFADGLHSELDRVLDPWPMTATVDAGARQLRDQRGGGIAGLLADLVASGDRVLAVAAHAPQRATALGARVGGFSLTSWSALEDTPSIASAYDHIVVIDPPPHGHLRAALDSLPGSGWTHLAWGEPELRFSQRILEWNYDLRPALTTVYRTLRASGAVPADAYESVLT
;
A
#
# COMPACT_ATOMS: atom_id res chain seq x y z
N MET A 1 -8.72 6.50 22.67
CA MET A 1 -7.34 7.00 22.47
C MET A 1 -7.36 7.97 21.30
N ALA A 2 -6.68 9.11 21.41
CA ALA A 2 -6.51 10.00 20.26
C ALA A 2 -5.63 9.27 19.23
N VAL A 3 -6.17 8.98 18.06
CA VAL A 3 -5.37 8.41 16.96
C VAL A 3 -4.29 9.44 16.62
N PRO A 4 -3.01 9.06 16.50
CA PRO A 4 -1.96 9.99 16.09
C PRO A 4 -2.36 10.67 14.78
N SER A 5 -2.14 11.97 14.66
CA SER A 5 -2.50 12.74 13.47
C SER A 5 -1.83 12.12 12.24
N VAL A 6 -2.63 11.68 11.27
CA VAL A 6 -2.13 11.18 9.98
C VAL A 6 -2.05 12.36 9.02
N SER A 7 -0.91 12.51 8.37
CA SER A 7 -0.75 13.45 7.26
C SER A 7 -0.96 12.72 5.93
N PHE A 8 -1.74 13.31 5.02
CA PHE A 8 -1.89 12.81 3.67
C PHE A 8 -0.76 13.36 2.79
N SER A 9 -0.02 12.45 2.17
CA SER A 9 0.96 12.75 1.13
C SER A 9 0.31 12.45 -0.21
N VAL A 10 0.06 13.49 -1.00
CA VAL A 10 -0.47 13.37 -2.37
C VAL A 10 0.63 13.85 -3.33
N PRO A 11 1.53 12.97 -3.80
CA PRO A 11 2.56 13.39 -4.75
C PRO A 11 1.93 13.90 -6.05
N PRO A 12 2.52 14.93 -6.69
CA PRO A 12 2.09 15.36 -8.02
C PRO A 12 2.22 14.23 -9.04
N TYR A 13 1.50 14.35 -10.16
CA TYR A 13 1.52 13.36 -11.23
C TYR A 13 1.49 14.02 -12.60
N ASP A 14 2.08 13.37 -13.60
CA ASP A 14 2.01 13.82 -15.00
C ASP A 14 0.60 13.55 -15.55
N PHE A 15 -0.20 14.60 -15.71
CA PHE A 15 -1.55 14.51 -16.23
C PHE A 15 -1.60 13.97 -17.67
N ALA A 16 -0.62 14.33 -18.52
CA ALA A 16 -0.57 13.84 -19.90
C ALA A 16 -0.27 12.33 -19.96
N ALA A 17 0.50 11.81 -19.00
CA ALA A 17 0.68 10.36 -18.85
C ALA A 17 -0.62 9.66 -18.43
N VAL A 18 -1.41 10.25 -17.51
CA VAL A 18 -2.71 9.70 -17.10
C VAL A 18 -3.66 9.60 -18.30
N GLU A 19 -3.83 10.68 -19.07
CA GLU A 19 -4.67 10.69 -20.28
C GLU A 19 -4.23 9.64 -21.31
N ARG A 20 -2.90 9.47 -21.48
CA ARG A 20 -2.36 8.46 -22.38
C ARG A 20 -2.73 7.05 -21.93
N LEU A 21 -2.63 6.75 -20.63
CA LEU A 21 -3.01 5.45 -20.08
C LEU A 21 -4.51 5.19 -20.18
N GLU A 22 -5.37 6.18 -19.92
CA GLU A 22 -6.82 6.06 -20.10
C GLU A 22 -7.15 5.61 -21.53
N ARG A 23 -6.62 6.35 -22.51
CA ARG A 23 -6.91 6.11 -23.92
C ARG A 23 -6.39 4.77 -24.42
N GLU A 24 -5.15 4.41 -24.04
CA GLU A 24 -4.48 3.23 -24.60
C GLU A 24 -4.81 1.94 -23.86
N LEU A 25 -5.14 2.00 -22.57
CA LEU A 25 -5.47 0.83 -21.76
C LEU A 25 -6.97 0.67 -21.49
N GLY A 26 -7.78 1.70 -21.77
CA GLY A 26 -9.22 1.69 -21.48
C GLY A 26 -9.53 1.57 -19.99
N VAL A 27 -8.66 2.14 -19.14
CA VAL A 27 -8.85 2.18 -17.69
C VAL A 27 -9.45 3.52 -17.27
N SER A 28 -10.11 3.59 -16.12
CA SER A 28 -10.60 4.86 -15.57
C SER A 28 -9.48 5.84 -15.25
N HIS A 29 -9.80 7.14 -15.23
CA HIS A 29 -8.89 8.22 -14.80
C HIS A 29 -8.25 7.94 -13.45
N THR A 30 -9.04 7.42 -12.50
CA THR A 30 -8.56 7.05 -11.17
C THR A 30 -7.49 5.96 -11.23
N VAL A 31 -7.70 4.89 -12.02
CA VAL A 31 -6.71 3.82 -12.14
C VAL A 31 -5.45 4.30 -12.86
N ALA A 32 -5.60 5.13 -13.88
CA ALA A 32 -4.48 5.76 -14.56
C ALA A 32 -3.65 6.65 -13.60
N GLN A 33 -4.28 7.45 -12.73
CA GLN A 33 -3.59 8.18 -11.66
C GLN A 33 -2.81 7.25 -10.73
N VAL A 34 -3.44 6.16 -10.26
CA VAL A 34 -2.80 5.19 -9.38
C VAL A 34 -1.55 4.61 -10.05
N LEU A 35 -1.65 4.22 -11.32
CA LEU A 35 -0.54 3.67 -12.09
C LEU A 35 0.60 4.68 -12.26
N VAL A 36 0.31 5.92 -12.69
CA VAL A 36 1.32 6.98 -12.84
C VAL A 36 2.01 7.27 -11.51
N ARG A 37 1.25 7.47 -10.43
CA ARG A 37 1.83 7.72 -9.11
C ARG A 37 2.67 6.52 -8.63
N ARG A 38 2.30 5.29 -8.97
CA ARG A 38 3.09 4.09 -8.65
C ARG A 38 4.30 3.85 -9.58
N GLY A 39 4.55 4.74 -10.54
CA GLY A 39 5.71 4.67 -11.44
C GLY A 39 5.46 3.94 -12.76
N HIS A 40 4.20 3.67 -13.10
CA HIS A 40 3.78 2.99 -14.34
C HIS A 40 3.18 3.98 -15.34
N SER A 41 3.94 4.99 -15.75
CA SER A 41 3.48 5.99 -16.73
C SER A 41 3.56 5.53 -18.20
N ASP A 42 4.33 4.49 -18.49
CA ASP A 42 4.42 3.87 -19.81
C ASP A 42 3.26 2.87 -20.03
N PRO A 43 2.47 2.98 -21.12
CA PRO A 43 1.34 2.08 -21.40
C PRO A 43 1.72 0.60 -21.46
N SER A 44 2.87 0.26 -22.05
CA SER A 44 3.31 -1.14 -22.14
C SER A 44 3.67 -1.69 -20.77
N ALA A 45 4.43 -0.94 -19.97
CA ALA A 45 4.79 -1.32 -18.62
C ALA A 45 3.57 -1.42 -17.69
N ALA A 46 2.63 -0.47 -17.78
CA ALA A 46 1.38 -0.50 -17.03
C ALA A 46 0.49 -1.69 -17.42
N SER A 47 0.37 -1.99 -18.72
CA SER A 47 -0.36 -3.16 -19.20
C SER A 47 0.23 -4.46 -18.65
N ARG A 48 1.56 -4.64 -18.72
CA ARG A 48 2.23 -5.81 -18.13
C ARG A 48 2.02 -5.90 -16.63
N PHE A 49 2.09 -4.79 -15.90
CA PHE A 49 1.84 -4.75 -14.46
C PHE A 49 0.42 -5.21 -14.09
N LEU A 50 -0.60 -4.73 -14.83
CA LEU A 50 -2.00 -5.13 -14.65
C LEU A 50 -2.25 -6.59 -15.07
N ALA A 51 -1.57 -7.07 -16.11
CA ALA A 51 -1.61 -8.46 -16.54
C ALA A 51 -0.88 -9.39 -15.56
N ALA A 52 0.10 -8.87 -14.82
CA ALA A 52 0.99 -9.63 -13.93
C ALA A 52 1.52 -10.88 -14.65
N ASP A 53 2.12 -10.69 -15.83
CA ASP A 53 2.55 -11.74 -16.75
C ASP A 53 4.07 -11.87 -16.88
N GLU A 54 4.83 -11.13 -16.08
CA GLU A 54 6.29 -11.20 -16.07
C GLU A 54 6.78 -12.58 -15.56
N ARG A 55 7.52 -13.28 -16.42
CA ARG A 55 8.20 -14.54 -16.12
C ARG A 55 9.59 -14.52 -16.73
N HIS A 56 10.56 -15.09 -16.02
CA HIS A 56 11.94 -15.19 -16.49
C HIS A 56 12.32 -16.66 -16.75
N PRO A 57 13.06 -16.94 -17.84
CA PRO A 57 13.49 -18.29 -18.17
C PRO A 57 14.53 -18.80 -17.16
N LEU A 58 14.68 -20.12 -17.06
CA LEU A 58 15.58 -20.75 -16.07
C LEU A 58 17.05 -20.41 -16.30
N ASP A 59 17.47 -20.19 -17.55
CA ASP A 59 18.84 -19.84 -17.93
C ASP A 59 19.23 -18.41 -17.52
N ALA A 60 18.26 -17.54 -17.26
CA ALA A 60 18.49 -16.22 -16.69
C ALA A 60 18.86 -16.26 -15.19
N PHE A 61 18.72 -17.40 -14.53
CA PHE A 61 19.09 -17.59 -13.13
C PHE A 61 20.32 -18.52 -13.05
N GLY A 62 21.50 -17.92 -12.92
CA GLY A 62 22.76 -18.61 -12.74
C GLY A 62 22.79 -19.52 -11.50
N GLY A 63 23.47 -20.66 -11.62
CA GLY A 63 23.61 -21.64 -10.54
C GLY A 63 22.53 -22.73 -10.51
N LEU A 64 21.35 -22.50 -11.10
CA LEU A 64 20.30 -23.53 -11.18
C LEU A 64 20.76 -24.78 -11.92
N ARG A 65 21.38 -24.60 -13.09
CA ARG A 65 21.83 -25.70 -13.94
C ARG A 65 22.88 -26.57 -13.26
N SER A 66 23.90 -25.95 -12.66
CA SER A 66 24.96 -26.70 -11.97
C SER A 66 24.41 -27.44 -10.74
N ALA A 67 23.52 -26.81 -9.97
CA ALA A 67 22.83 -27.48 -8.87
C ALA A 67 22.02 -28.69 -9.38
N ALA A 68 21.20 -28.51 -10.42
CA ALA A 68 20.37 -29.57 -10.98
C ALA A 68 21.19 -30.75 -11.54
N GLU A 69 22.30 -30.47 -12.23
CA GLU A 69 23.20 -31.51 -12.75
C GLU A 69 23.82 -32.35 -11.62
N ARG A 70 24.25 -31.72 -10.52
CA ARG A 70 24.78 -32.43 -9.34
C ARG A 70 23.74 -33.28 -8.63
N VAL A 71 22.52 -32.76 -8.43
CA VAL A 71 21.40 -33.55 -7.90
C VAL A 71 21.14 -34.78 -8.78
N ARG A 72 21.04 -34.58 -10.10
CA ARG A 72 20.76 -35.66 -11.06
C ARG A 72 21.79 -36.78 -10.96
N GLU A 73 23.07 -36.44 -10.85
CA GLU A 73 24.13 -37.44 -10.67
C GLU A 73 23.94 -38.27 -9.38
N HIS A 74 23.56 -37.65 -8.27
CA HIS A 74 23.32 -38.35 -7.00
C HIS A 74 22.10 -39.26 -7.07
N VAL A 75 21.00 -38.79 -7.68
CA VAL A 75 19.80 -39.60 -7.88
C VAL A 75 20.10 -40.81 -8.76
N GLN A 76 20.83 -40.65 -9.86
CA GLN A 76 21.23 -41.76 -10.74
C GLN A 76 22.13 -42.80 -10.04
N ARG A 77 22.90 -42.38 -9.03
CA ARG A 77 23.73 -43.27 -8.19
C ARG A 77 22.96 -43.95 -7.06
N GLY A 78 21.67 -43.62 -6.85
CA GLY A 78 20.91 -44.09 -5.70
C GLY A 78 21.44 -43.54 -4.36
N SER A 79 22.03 -42.34 -4.39
CA SER A 79 22.48 -41.68 -3.16
C SER A 79 21.31 -41.32 -2.26
N ARG A 80 21.54 -41.31 -0.95
CA ARG A 80 20.60 -40.75 0.03
C ARG A 80 20.75 -39.24 0.12
N LEU A 81 19.66 -38.53 -0.14
CA LEU A 81 19.56 -37.06 -0.14
C LEU A 81 18.85 -36.58 1.13
N THR A 82 19.24 -35.41 1.63
CA THR A 82 18.48 -34.69 2.65
C THR A 82 18.26 -33.25 2.24
N VAL A 83 17.01 -32.77 2.33
CA VAL A 83 16.69 -31.34 2.22
C VAL A 83 16.67 -30.72 3.62
N HIS A 84 17.52 -29.72 3.85
CA HIS A 84 17.59 -28.99 5.10
C HIS A 84 16.94 -27.61 4.96
N GLY A 85 15.76 -27.45 5.53
CA GLY A 85 14.96 -26.22 5.48
C GLY A 85 15.03 -25.38 6.73
N ASP A 86 14.30 -24.26 6.75
CA ASP A 86 13.93 -23.53 7.96
C ASP A 86 12.49 -23.84 8.43
N TYR A 87 12.17 -23.44 9.67
CA TYR A 87 10.90 -23.77 10.34
C TYR A 87 9.76 -22.78 10.07
N ASP A 88 10.02 -21.66 9.40
CA ASP A 88 8.95 -20.73 9.00
C ASP A 88 8.27 -21.16 7.70
N ALA A 89 7.27 -20.39 7.26
CA ALA A 89 6.46 -20.75 6.12
C ALA A 89 7.26 -20.79 4.81
N ASP A 90 8.30 -19.98 4.63
CA ASP A 90 9.14 -20.02 3.43
C ASP A 90 10.03 -21.27 3.46
N GLY A 91 10.69 -21.52 4.59
CA GLY A 91 11.48 -22.73 4.82
C GLY A 91 10.69 -24.03 4.66
N VAL A 92 9.47 -24.08 5.21
CA VAL A 92 8.57 -25.24 5.10
C VAL A 92 8.11 -25.44 3.65
N CYS A 93 7.64 -24.39 2.97
CA CYS A 93 7.16 -24.50 1.60
C CYS A 93 8.29 -24.83 0.62
N SER A 94 9.45 -24.19 0.74
CA SER A 94 10.61 -24.43 -0.11
C SER A 94 11.14 -25.87 0.05
N THR A 95 11.20 -26.37 1.29
CA THR A 95 11.55 -27.78 1.57
C THR A 95 10.55 -28.74 0.96
N ALA A 96 9.25 -28.46 1.09
CA ALA A 96 8.21 -29.30 0.53
C ALA A 96 8.30 -29.39 -1.00
N ILE A 97 8.54 -28.27 -1.69
CA ILE A 97 8.72 -28.22 -3.15
C ILE A 97 9.87 -29.13 -3.57
N LEU A 98 11.04 -28.99 -2.92
CA LEU A 98 12.22 -29.80 -3.26
C LEU A 98 12.01 -31.28 -2.96
N VAL A 99 11.44 -31.63 -1.80
CA VAL A 99 11.15 -33.03 -1.46
C VAL A 99 10.17 -33.65 -2.45
N ARG A 100 9.13 -32.93 -2.85
CA ARG A 100 8.12 -33.42 -3.82
C ARG A 100 8.73 -33.66 -5.19
N VAL A 101 9.47 -32.70 -5.76
CA VAL A 101 10.10 -32.90 -7.07
C VAL A 101 11.14 -34.02 -7.05
N LEU A 102 11.94 -34.13 -5.97
CA LEU A 102 12.94 -35.19 -5.83
C LEU A 102 12.29 -36.58 -5.74
N ARG A 103 11.16 -36.70 -5.04
CA ARG A 103 10.36 -37.95 -5.01
C ARG A 103 9.79 -38.29 -6.38
N THR A 104 9.27 -37.31 -7.12
CA THR A 104 8.80 -37.49 -8.50
C THR A 104 9.91 -37.99 -9.42
N LEU A 105 11.16 -37.56 -9.18
CA LEU A 105 12.35 -38.00 -9.91
C LEU A 105 12.93 -39.34 -9.40
N GLY A 106 12.31 -39.97 -8.39
CA GLY A 106 12.70 -41.28 -7.86
C GLY A 106 13.87 -41.26 -6.88
N ALA A 107 14.18 -40.12 -6.24
CA ALA A 107 15.25 -40.01 -5.25
C ALA A 107 14.89 -40.66 -3.89
N ASP A 108 15.87 -41.27 -3.21
CA ASP A 108 15.79 -41.53 -1.75
C ASP A 108 16.09 -40.22 -1.02
N VAL A 109 15.03 -39.50 -0.64
CA VAL A 109 15.12 -38.18 0.00
C VAL A 109 14.36 -38.13 1.32
N ASP A 110 15.03 -37.62 2.34
CA ASP A 110 14.41 -37.17 3.59
C ASP A 110 14.60 -35.66 3.81
N TRP A 111 14.15 -35.17 4.96
CA TRP A 111 14.23 -33.75 5.31
C TRP A 111 14.71 -33.55 6.74
N TYR A 112 15.20 -32.35 7.02
CA TYR A 112 15.56 -31.90 8.37
C TYR A 112 15.20 -30.42 8.54
N LEU A 113 14.31 -30.12 9.49
CA LEU A 113 14.04 -28.75 9.94
C LEU A 113 14.68 -28.53 11.32
N PRO A 114 15.44 -27.44 11.54
CA PRO A 114 16.06 -27.14 12.81
C PRO A 114 15.01 -26.73 13.85
N SER A 115 15.29 -27.00 15.12
CA SER A 115 14.52 -26.43 16.23
C SER A 115 15.09 -25.05 16.59
N ARG A 116 14.24 -24.01 16.60
CA ARG A 116 14.67 -22.64 16.95
C ARG A 116 15.30 -22.54 18.35
N THR A 117 14.85 -23.37 19.28
CA THR A 117 15.31 -23.36 20.67
C THR A 117 16.60 -24.16 20.87
N GLU A 118 16.79 -25.26 20.14
CA GLU A 118 17.93 -26.18 20.33
C GLU A 118 19.05 -25.93 19.33
N ASP A 119 18.72 -25.73 18.06
CA ASP A 119 19.67 -25.64 16.94
C ASP A 119 19.96 -24.19 16.51
N GLY A 120 19.09 -23.25 16.87
CA GLY A 120 19.14 -21.88 16.38
C GLY A 120 18.67 -21.76 14.94
N TYR A 121 19.21 -20.80 14.19
CA TYR A 121 18.86 -20.53 12.79
C TYR A 121 19.94 -21.02 11.83
N GLY A 122 19.52 -21.68 10.74
CA GLY A 122 20.39 -22.16 9.66
C GLY A 122 21.14 -23.47 9.96
N LEU A 123 22.13 -23.76 9.11
CA LEU A 123 22.94 -24.97 9.22
C LEU A 123 23.98 -24.84 10.35
N SER A 124 23.92 -25.75 11.33
CA SER A 124 24.89 -25.83 12.43
C SER A 124 25.83 -27.02 12.27
N ALA A 125 27.01 -26.96 12.91
CA ALA A 125 27.94 -28.09 12.96
C ALA A 125 27.31 -29.36 13.55
N GLY A 126 26.49 -29.21 14.60
CA GLY A 126 25.75 -30.33 15.20
C GLY A 126 24.74 -30.96 14.24
N THR A 127 24.06 -30.15 13.42
CA THR A 127 23.17 -30.64 12.36
C THR A 127 23.96 -31.45 11.34
N VAL A 128 25.10 -30.94 10.87
CA VAL A 128 25.96 -31.65 9.91
C VAL A 128 26.39 -33.02 10.43
N GLU A 129 26.82 -33.13 11.68
CA GLU A 129 27.21 -34.41 12.29
C GLU A 129 26.04 -35.40 12.41
N ARG A 130 24.83 -34.90 12.68
CA ARG A 130 23.61 -35.73 12.69
C ARG A 130 23.28 -36.26 11.29
N LEU A 131 23.39 -35.42 10.27
CA LEU A 131 23.13 -35.80 8.88
C LEU A 131 24.18 -36.82 8.37
N ALA A 132 25.45 -36.65 8.72
CA ALA A 132 26.49 -37.63 8.43
C ALA A 132 26.13 -39.02 9.01
N ARG A 133 25.68 -39.06 10.27
CA ARG A 133 25.25 -40.30 10.93
C ARG A 133 23.99 -40.93 10.31
N ARG A 134 23.15 -40.14 9.65
CA ARG A 134 21.97 -40.63 8.90
C ARG A 134 22.32 -41.19 7.52
N GLY A 135 23.61 -41.13 7.12
CA GLY A 135 24.05 -41.59 5.81
C GLY A 135 23.67 -40.66 4.67
N THR A 136 23.48 -39.37 4.94
CA THR A 136 23.25 -38.35 3.89
C THR A 136 24.51 -38.23 3.02
N HIS A 137 24.35 -38.38 1.71
CA HIS A 137 25.44 -38.24 0.73
C HIS A 137 25.38 -36.88 0.01
N LEU A 138 24.16 -36.35 -0.17
CA LEU A 138 23.93 -35.02 -0.71
C LEU A 138 22.97 -34.26 0.20
N LEU A 139 23.40 -33.09 0.66
CA LEU A 139 22.63 -32.13 1.43
C LEU A 139 22.21 -30.98 0.52
N ILE A 140 20.91 -30.69 0.44
CA ILE A 140 20.39 -29.52 -0.24
C ILE A 140 19.84 -28.59 0.83
N THR A 141 20.48 -27.45 1.06
CA THR A 141 19.91 -26.44 1.96
C THR A 141 18.82 -25.67 1.24
N SER A 142 17.75 -25.34 1.94
CA SER A 142 16.60 -24.57 1.47
C SER A 142 16.33 -23.46 2.47
N ASP A 143 16.22 -22.22 2.01
CA ASP A 143 15.99 -21.05 2.87
C ASP A 143 17.11 -20.78 3.90
N CYS A 144 18.26 -21.40 3.68
CA CYS A 144 19.44 -21.19 4.51
C CYS A 144 20.71 -21.63 3.78
N GLY A 145 21.86 -21.34 4.38
CA GLY A 145 23.16 -21.88 3.96
C GLY A 145 24.07 -20.87 3.25
N ILE A 146 23.57 -19.74 2.74
CA ILE A 146 24.41 -18.76 2.03
C ILE A 146 25.52 -18.17 2.91
N THR A 147 25.30 -18.14 4.22
CA THR A 147 26.30 -17.67 5.20
C THR A 147 27.05 -18.82 5.89
N ALA A 148 26.72 -20.09 5.65
CA ALA A 148 27.21 -21.26 6.38
C ALA A 148 28.55 -21.81 5.84
N VAL A 149 29.53 -20.93 5.64
CA VAL A 149 30.81 -21.26 4.99
C VAL A 149 31.57 -22.36 5.73
N ALA A 150 31.65 -22.28 7.07
CA ALA A 150 32.42 -23.23 7.87
C ALA A 150 31.71 -24.57 8.00
N GLU A 151 30.39 -24.53 8.16
CA GLU A 151 29.53 -25.70 8.33
C GLU A 151 29.43 -26.51 7.03
N ILE A 152 29.37 -25.84 5.88
CA ILE A 152 29.42 -26.50 4.56
C ILE A 152 30.79 -27.14 4.32
N ALA A 153 31.88 -26.48 4.71
CA ALA A 153 33.21 -27.09 4.64
C ALA A 153 33.32 -28.34 5.54
N ALA A 154 32.73 -28.29 6.75
CA ALA A 154 32.67 -29.44 7.65
C ALA A 154 31.85 -30.60 7.08
N ALA A 155 30.71 -30.32 6.44
CA ALA A 155 29.89 -31.32 5.76
C ALA A 155 30.69 -32.03 4.66
N ARG A 156 31.41 -31.27 3.84
CA ARG A 156 32.28 -31.82 2.78
C ARG A 156 33.42 -32.66 3.36
N ALA A 157 34.02 -32.25 4.48
CA ALA A 157 35.04 -33.04 5.17
C ALA A 157 34.52 -34.38 5.70
N LEU A 158 33.21 -34.47 5.99
CA LEU A 158 32.51 -35.69 6.40
C LEU A 158 31.98 -36.51 5.20
N GLY A 159 32.32 -36.13 3.97
CA GLY A 159 31.91 -36.83 2.76
C GLY A 159 30.50 -36.49 2.27
N ILE A 160 29.87 -35.46 2.83
CA ILE A 160 28.56 -34.97 2.38
C ILE A 160 28.78 -33.87 1.34
N GLU A 161 28.26 -34.07 0.14
CA GLU A 161 28.20 -32.98 -0.84
C GLU A 161 27.06 -32.02 -0.50
N VAL A 162 27.24 -30.73 -0.78
CA VAL A 162 26.25 -29.70 -0.43
C VAL A 162 25.87 -28.89 -1.65
N ILE A 163 24.57 -28.59 -1.78
CA ILE A 163 24.00 -27.58 -2.68
C ILE A 163 23.28 -26.55 -1.83
N VAL A 164 23.46 -25.26 -2.15
CA VAL A 164 22.82 -24.16 -1.43
C VAL A 164 21.67 -23.61 -2.27
N SER A 165 20.44 -23.66 -1.76
CA SER A 165 19.27 -22.95 -2.30
C SER A 165 18.78 -21.94 -1.28
N ASP A 166 19.03 -20.65 -1.51
CA ASP A 166 18.82 -19.59 -0.51
C ASP A 166 18.52 -18.24 -1.18
N HIS A 167 17.98 -17.29 -0.42
CA HIS A 167 17.67 -15.93 -0.85
C HIS A 167 18.19 -14.85 0.13
N HIS A 168 18.68 -15.26 1.30
CA HIS A 168 19.18 -14.35 2.33
C HIS A 168 20.35 -13.50 1.87
N SER A 169 20.54 -12.33 2.50
CA SER A 169 21.69 -11.50 2.16
C SER A 169 23.01 -12.25 2.43
N PRO A 170 23.93 -12.34 1.44
CA PRO A 170 25.25 -12.90 1.67
C PRO A 170 26.03 -12.11 2.73
N ARG A 171 27.11 -12.71 3.24
CA ARG A 171 28.00 -12.03 4.20
C ARG A 171 28.55 -10.73 3.61
N ALA A 172 28.67 -9.70 4.44
CA ALA A 172 29.20 -8.40 4.02
C ALA A 172 30.67 -8.46 3.55
N ASP A 173 31.44 -9.47 3.99
CA ASP A 173 32.82 -9.71 3.55
C ASP A 173 32.91 -10.40 2.18
N GLY A 174 31.77 -10.73 1.55
CA GLY A 174 31.69 -11.37 0.25
C GLY A 174 32.05 -12.86 0.23
N ARG A 175 32.35 -13.47 1.38
CA ARG A 175 32.67 -14.90 1.45
C ARG A 175 31.42 -15.74 1.23
N LEU A 176 31.48 -16.63 0.23
CA LEU A 176 30.43 -17.59 -0.09
C LEU A 176 30.88 -19.02 0.25
N PRO A 177 29.94 -19.95 0.50
CA PRO A 177 30.25 -21.36 0.62
C PRO A 177 30.85 -21.93 -0.67
N ASP A 178 31.82 -22.82 -0.55
CA ASP A 178 32.32 -23.61 -1.67
C ASP A 178 31.35 -24.75 -1.96
N ALA A 179 30.32 -24.48 -2.75
CA ALA A 179 29.27 -25.40 -3.19
C ALA A 179 28.56 -24.80 -4.43
N PRO A 180 27.82 -25.58 -5.24
CA PRO A 180 26.84 -25.03 -6.16
C PRO A 180 25.78 -24.20 -5.40
N ILE A 181 25.52 -22.97 -5.87
CA ILE A 181 24.61 -22.02 -5.21
C ILE A 181 23.50 -21.62 -6.19
N ALA A 182 22.26 -21.94 -5.84
CA ALA A 182 21.04 -21.37 -6.40
C ALA A 182 20.60 -20.21 -5.50
N HIS A 183 20.95 -18.99 -5.88
CA HIS A 183 20.58 -17.79 -5.11
C HIS A 183 20.30 -16.61 -6.05
N PRO A 184 19.16 -15.91 -5.96
CA PRO A 184 18.77 -14.88 -6.93
C PRO A 184 19.83 -13.79 -7.13
N ARG A 185 20.34 -13.21 -6.04
CA ARG A 185 21.36 -12.14 -6.08
C ARG A 185 22.75 -12.60 -6.53
N VAL A 186 23.18 -13.82 -6.17
CA VAL A 186 24.48 -14.38 -6.57
C VAL A 186 24.45 -14.89 -8.01
N GLY A 187 23.33 -15.49 -8.41
CA GLY A 187 23.09 -16.04 -9.74
C GLY A 187 22.66 -15.02 -10.78
N GLY A 188 22.46 -13.75 -10.42
CA GLY A 188 22.07 -12.70 -11.35
C GLY A 188 20.64 -12.82 -11.89
N SER A 189 19.72 -13.41 -11.11
CA SER A 189 18.30 -13.51 -11.47
C SER A 189 17.72 -12.12 -11.77
N PRO A 190 16.92 -11.95 -12.85
CA PRO A 190 16.16 -10.72 -13.10
C PRO A 190 15.18 -10.37 -11.97
N CYS A 191 14.77 -11.36 -11.17
CA CYS A 191 14.01 -11.18 -9.94
C CYS A 191 14.93 -11.47 -8.73
N PRO A 192 15.64 -10.48 -8.17
CA PRO A 192 16.61 -10.68 -7.08
C PRO A 192 15.96 -10.88 -5.70
N ASP A 193 14.65 -10.68 -5.59
CA ASP A 193 13.87 -10.75 -4.34
C ASP A 193 12.91 -11.95 -4.32
N LEU A 194 13.20 -13.01 -5.09
CA LEU A 194 12.51 -14.30 -4.91
C LEU A 194 12.71 -14.77 -3.46
N CYS A 195 11.63 -15.22 -2.82
CA CYS A 195 11.71 -15.98 -1.57
C CYS A 195 12.33 -17.37 -1.81
N ALA A 196 12.70 -18.09 -0.76
CA ALA A 196 13.33 -19.40 -0.89
C ALA A 196 12.43 -20.42 -1.61
N ALA A 197 11.11 -20.38 -1.43
CA ALA A 197 10.17 -21.21 -2.18
C ALA A 197 10.14 -20.83 -3.67
N GLY A 198 10.32 -19.56 -4.01
CA GLY A 198 10.50 -19.11 -5.39
C GLY A 198 11.79 -19.66 -6.01
N VAL A 199 12.89 -19.68 -5.24
CA VAL A 199 14.15 -20.32 -5.66
C VAL A 199 13.98 -21.83 -5.82
N ALA A 200 13.34 -22.49 -4.87
CA ALA A 200 13.05 -23.92 -4.91
C ALA A 200 12.16 -24.29 -6.12
N TYR A 201 11.17 -23.47 -6.46
CA TYR A 201 10.35 -23.63 -7.66
C TYR A 201 11.19 -23.54 -8.95
N LYS A 202 12.09 -22.56 -9.05
CA LYS A 202 13.01 -22.44 -10.19
C LYS A 202 13.98 -23.63 -10.27
N LEU A 203 14.50 -24.07 -9.13
CA LEU A 203 15.36 -25.26 -9.05
C LEU A 203 14.60 -26.54 -9.41
N ALA A 204 13.35 -26.69 -8.99
CA ALA A 204 12.49 -27.80 -9.38
C ALA A 204 12.30 -27.85 -10.91
N GLY A 205 12.04 -26.69 -11.54
CA GLY A 205 12.00 -26.59 -13.00
C GLY A 205 13.30 -27.03 -13.68
N ALA A 206 14.45 -26.59 -13.15
CA ALA A 206 15.77 -27.00 -13.67
C ALA A 206 16.07 -28.49 -13.46
N LEU A 207 15.60 -29.07 -12.34
CA LEU A 207 15.70 -30.50 -12.07
C LEU A 207 14.87 -31.31 -13.06
N LEU A 208 13.62 -30.92 -13.30
CA LEU A 208 12.76 -31.57 -14.29
C LEU A 208 13.40 -31.54 -15.68
N ASP A 209 13.91 -30.37 -16.10
CA ASP A 209 14.62 -30.21 -17.38
C ASP A 209 15.85 -31.13 -17.48
N ALA A 210 16.66 -31.20 -16.43
CA ALA A 210 17.87 -32.03 -16.39
C ALA A 210 17.57 -33.54 -16.52
N PHE A 211 16.36 -33.97 -16.17
CA PHE A 211 15.86 -35.33 -16.34
C PHE A 211 15.04 -35.52 -17.64
N GLY A 212 14.94 -34.50 -18.49
CA GLY A 212 14.21 -34.53 -19.75
C GLY A 212 12.69 -34.46 -19.60
N LEU A 213 12.19 -33.95 -18.46
CA LEU A 213 10.79 -33.71 -18.19
C LEU A 213 10.43 -32.23 -18.45
N ASP A 214 9.14 -31.95 -18.64
CA ASP A 214 8.65 -30.59 -18.83
C ASP A 214 8.83 -29.77 -17.53
N PRO A 215 9.58 -28.65 -17.54
CA PRO A 215 9.74 -27.77 -16.39
C PRO A 215 8.41 -27.22 -15.85
N ALA A 216 7.37 -27.13 -16.69
CA ALA A 216 6.05 -26.67 -16.28
C ALA A 216 5.37 -27.60 -15.26
N LEU A 217 5.85 -28.83 -15.05
CA LEU A 217 5.37 -29.68 -13.96
C LEU A 217 5.62 -29.06 -12.58
N ALA A 218 6.60 -28.16 -12.43
CA ALA A 218 6.82 -27.39 -11.21
C ALA A 218 5.62 -26.48 -10.86
N ASP A 219 4.77 -26.14 -11.83
CA ASP A 219 3.57 -25.29 -11.61
C ASP A 219 2.55 -25.97 -10.67
N GLU A 220 2.70 -27.27 -10.40
CA GLU A 220 1.87 -28.00 -9.41
C GLU A 220 1.95 -27.37 -8.02
N ASP A 221 3.11 -26.80 -7.65
CA ASP A 221 3.42 -26.28 -6.33
C ASP A 221 3.44 -24.74 -6.25
N LEU A 222 2.85 -24.05 -7.25
CA LEU A 222 2.67 -22.59 -7.20
C LEU A 222 1.82 -22.14 -6.00
N ASP A 223 0.96 -23.00 -5.46
CA ASP A 223 0.22 -22.72 -4.22
C ASP A 223 1.16 -22.54 -3.02
N LEU A 224 2.20 -23.38 -2.90
CA LEU A 224 3.25 -23.25 -1.89
C LEU A 224 4.12 -22.02 -2.12
N VAL A 225 4.47 -21.72 -3.38
CA VAL A 225 5.22 -20.50 -3.73
C VAL A 225 4.44 -19.26 -3.28
N ALA A 226 3.14 -19.17 -3.57
CA ALA A 226 2.35 -18.03 -3.15
C ALA A 226 2.26 -17.87 -1.63
N ILE A 227 2.06 -18.97 -0.88
CA ILE A 227 2.04 -18.93 0.59
C ILE A 227 3.34 -18.36 1.13
N ALA A 228 4.47 -18.90 0.65
CA ALA A 228 5.80 -18.51 1.08
C ALA A 228 6.13 -17.05 0.72
N THR A 229 5.96 -16.64 -0.54
CA THR A 229 6.22 -15.27 -1.00
C THR A 229 5.43 -14.25 -0.17
N ILE A 230 4.17 -14.56 0.17
CA ILE A 230 3.34 -13.68 1.00
C ILE A 230 3.81 -13.70 2.47
N ALA A 231 4.15 -14.88 3.01
CA ALA A 231 4.55 -15.05 4.40
C ALA A 231 5.90 -14.41 4.73
N ASP A 232 6.84 -14.45 3.79
CA ASP A 232 8.18 -13.86 3.90
C ASP A 232 8.19 -12.34 3.60
N VAL A 233 7.03 -11.78 3.23
CA VAL A 233 6.86 -10.33 3.03
C VAL A 233 7.82 -9.80 1.94
N VAL A 234 8.14 -10.60 0.93
CA VAL A 234 8.94 -10.12 -0.22
C VAL A 234 8.10 -9.23 -1.14
N PRO A 235 8.71 -8.30 -1.90
CA PRO A 235 7.98 -7.40 -2.80
C PRO A 235 7.15 -8.15 -3.85
N LEU A 236 5.84 -7.87 -3.89
CA LEU A 236 4.87 -8.38 -4.87
C LEU A 236 4.90 -7.54 -6.16
N GLN A 237 6.07 -7.49 -6.79
CA GLN A 237 6.33 -6.82 -8.05
C GLN A 237 6.96 -7.82 -9.05
N GLY A 238 7.02 -7.45 -10.33
CA GLY A 238 7.61 -8.26 -11.40
C GLY A 238 7.19 -9.74 -11.37
N GLU A 239 8.15 -10.64 -11.42
CA GLU A 239 7.90 -12.10 -11.38
C GLU A 239 7.26 -12.58 -10.07
N ASN A 240 7.62 -12.04 -8.90
CA ASN A 240 6.95 -12.39 -7.62
C ASN A 240 5.44 -12.14 -7.69
N ARG A 241 5.03 -11.02 -8.30
CA ARG A 241 3.61 -10.68 -8.49
C ARG A 241 2.89 -11.72 -9.35
N GLN A 242 3.53 -12.15 -10.44
CA GLN A 242 2.99 -13.18 -11.34
C GLN A 242 2.87 -14.52 -10.61
N LEU A 243 3.93 -14.95 -9.91
CA LEU A 243 3.97 -16.20 -9.14
C LEU A 243 2.86 -16.23 -8.08
N VAL A 244 2.70 -15.15 -7.31
CA VAL A 244 1.64 -15.05 -6.30
C VAL A 244 0.26 -15.02 -6.93
N ARG A 245 0.06 -14.30 -8.04
CA ARG A 245 -1.25 -14.26 -8.73
C ARG A 245 -1.67 -15.64 -9.23
N SER A 246 -0.76 -16.37 -9.86
CA SER A 246 -1.03 -17.74 -10.33
C SER A 246 -1.16 -18.71 -9.16
N GLY A 247 -0.32 -18.57 -8.14
CA GLY A 247 -0.32 -19.42 -6.95
C GLY A 247 -1.56 -19.25 -6.07
N LEU A 248 -2.13 -18.04 -5.94
CA LEU A 248 -3.42 -17.84 -5.27
C LEU A 248 -4.56 -18.54 -6.01
N ARG A 249 -4.58 -18.50 -7.35
CA ARG A 249 -5.55 -19.28 -8.15
C ARG A 249 -5.35 -20.79 -7.98
N ARG A 250 -4.10 -21.24 -7.92
CA ARG A 250 -3.76 -22.65 -7.66
C ARG A 250 -4.19 -23.07 -6.26
N LEU A 251 -3.97 -22.24 -5.26
CA LEU A 251 -4.33 -22.48 -3.86
C LEU A 251 -5.84 -22.55 -3.68
N ALA A 252 -6.60 -21.64 -4.31
CA ALA A 252 -8.07 -21.66 -4.30
C ALA A 252 -8.67 -22.96 -4.88
N SER A 253 -7.92 -23.67 -5.72
CA SER A 253 -8.33 -24.93 -6.35
C SER A 253 -7.43 -26.12 -5.99
N THR A 254 -6.66 -26.00 -4.90
CA THR A 254 -5.65 -27.01 -4.54
C THR A 254 -6.30 -28.35 -4.18
N ARG A 255 -5.59 -29.43 -4.51
CA ARG A 255 -5.96 -30.81 -4.16
C ARG A 255 -5.10 -31.38 -3.03
N LYS A 256 -4.14 -30.60 -2.52
CA LYS A 256 -3.27 -31.02 -1.43
C LYS A 256 -4.10 -31.12 -0.14
N PRO A 257 -4.30 -32.32 0.46
CA PRO A 257 -5.18 -32.49 1.62
C PRO A 257 -4.78 -31.58 2.79
N GLY A 258 -3.48 -31.38 2.99
CA GLY A 258 -2.95 -30.47 4.01
C GLY A 258 -3.38 -29.02 3.86
N LEU A 259 -3.32 -28.48 2.64
CA LEU A 259 -3.70 -27.09 2.39
C LEU A 259 -5.22 -26.88 2.49
N GLN A 260 -6.01 -27.89 2.09
CA GLN A 260 -7.47 -27.88 2.27
C GLN A 260 -7.82 -27.86 3.77
N ALA A 261 -7.25 -28.79 4.55
CA ALA A 261 -7.45 -28.84 5.99
C ALA A 261 -7.01 -27.55 6.69
N LEU A 262 -5.91 -26.93 6.23
CA LEU A 262 -5.43 -25.65 6.76
C LEU A 262 -6.40 -24.50 6.48
N MET A 263 -6.99 -24.44 5.27
CA MET A 263 -8.01 -23.44 4.93
C MET A 263 -9.27 -23.61 5.78
N ASP A 264 -9.69 -24.86 6.03
CA ASP A 264 -10.87 -25.19 6.83
C ASP A 264 -10.75 -24.68 8.28
N VAL A 265 -9.65 -25.02 8.97
CA VAL A 265 -9.38 -24.53 10.35
C VAL A 265 -9.10 -23.03 10.37
N ALA A 266 -8.65 -22.45 9.26
CA ALA A 266 -8.48 -21.02 9.10
C ALA A 266 -9.77 -20.27 8.77
N HIS A 267 -10.88 -20.98 8.55
CA HIS A 267 -12.16 -20.44 8.10
C HIS A 267 -11.99 -19.55 6.86
N ILE A 268 -11.26 -20.07 5.88
CA ILE A 268 -11.02 -19.40 4.60
C ILE A 268 -11.90 -20.03 3.54
N ASP A 269 -12.78 -19.22 2.95
CA ASP A 269 -13.49 -19.60 1.73
C ASP A 269 -12.52 -19.52 0.54
N PRO A 270 -12.28 -20.62 -0.19
CA PRO A 270 -11.39 -20.62 -1.35
C PRO A 270 -11.81 -19.64 -2.45
N SER A 271 -13.11 -19.32 -2.57
CA SER A 271 -13.62 -18.40 -3.60
C SER A 271 -13.23 -16.93 -3.37
N GLY A 272 -12.96 -16.56 -2.12
CA GLY A 272 -12.53 -15.22 -1.71
C GLY A 272 -11.08 -15.16 -1.23
N LEU A 273 -10.26 -16.14 -1.61
CA LEU A 273 -8.87 -16.24 -1.18
C LEU A 273 -8.02 -15.10 -1.78
N ASP A 274 -7.43 -14.30 -0.91
CA ASP A 274 -6.52 -13.22 -1.26
C ASP A 274 -5.22 -13.28 -0.47
N ALA A 275 -4.28 -12.39 -0.79
CA ALA A 275 -3.01 -12.31 -0.09
C ALA A 275 -3.18 -11.98 1.41
N THR A 276 -4.22 -11.21 1.78
CA THR A 276 -4.55 -10.91 3.18
C THR A 276 -4.91 -12.18 3.96
N ALA A 277 -5.73 -13.07 3.38
CA ALA A 277 -6.10 -14.34 3.97
C ALA A 277 -4.87 -15.21 4.22
N VAL A 278 -3.96 -15.29 3.25
CA VAL A 278 -2.71 -16.04 3.38
C VAL A 278 -1.84 -15.44 4.50
N ALA A 279 -1.56 -14.13 4.44
CA ALA A 279 -0.65 -13.44 5.38
C ALA A 279 -1.13 -13.49 6.84
N PHE A 280 -2.44 -13.34 7.08
CA PHE A 280 -2.98 -13.16 8.43
C PHE A 280 -3.72 -14.39 8.99
N ARG A 281 -4.07 -15.37 8.16
CA ARG A 281 -4.79 -16.58 8.60
C ARG A 281 -4.04 -17.88 8.33
N MET A 282 -3.40 -18.06 7.17
CA MET A 282 -2.68 -19.32 6.88
C MET A 282 -1.25 -19.31 7.40
N ALA A 283 -0.44 -18.33 6.99
CA ALA A 283 0.97 -18.24 7.36
C ALA A 283 1.21 -18.24 8.88
N PRO A 284 0.40 -17.58 9.73
CA PRO A 284 0.59 -17.63 11.18
C PRO A 284 0.42 -19.02 11.79
N ARG A 285 -0.40 -19.90 11.19
CA ARG A 285 -0.59 -21.29 11.66
C ARG A 285 0.60 -22.17 11.30
N ILE A 286 1.12 -22.01 10.09
CA ILE A 286 2.36 -22.65 9.64
C ILE A 286 3.51 -22.22 10.58
N ASN A 287 3.64 -20.91 10.81
CA ASN A 287 4.69 -20.33 11.66
C ASN A 287 4.51 -20.58 13.17
N ALA A 288 3.35 -21.04 13.62
CA ALA A 288 3.10 -21.33 15.03
C ALA A 288 3.81 -22.61 15.49
N ALA A 289 3.94 -23.61 14.59
CA ALA A 289 4.54 -24.91 14.90
C ALA A 289 5.96 -24.76 15.45
N GLY A 290 6.83 -24.04 14.72
CA GLY A 290 8.23 -23.79 15.10
C GLY A 290 8.42 -22.88 16.32
N ARG A 291 7.34 -22.29 16.85
CA ARG A 291 7.39 -21.39 18.02
C ARG A 291 6.95 -22.05 19.32
N VAL A 292 6.11 -23.07 19.24
CA VAL A 292 5.40 -23.60 20.42
C VAL A 292 5.53 -25.12 20.57
N ARG A 293 5.57 -25.88 19.47
CA ARG A 293 5.58 -27.36 19.51
C ARG A 293 6.56 -27.96 18.49
N ARG A 294 6.14 -29.01 17.78
CA ARG A 294 6.98 -29.82 16.90
C ARG A 294 7.23 -29.09 15.58
N ALA A 295 8.49 -28.75 15.29
CA ALA A 295 8.87 -27.94 14.13
C ALA A 295 8.54 -28.58 12.76
N ASP A 296 8.45 -29.92 12.69
CA ASP A 296 8.16 -30.64 11.44
C ASP A 296 6.66 -30.76 11.12
N ALA A 297 5.76 -30.39 12.04
CA ALA A 297 4.32 -30.58 11.86
C ALA A 297 3.78 -29.85 10.63
N ALA A 298 4.24 -28.61 10.40
CA ALA A 298 3.83 -27.84 9.23
C ALA A 298 4.31 -28.48 7.91
N LEU A 299 5.52 -29.02 7.88
CA LEU A 299 6.05 -29.71 6.71
C LEU A 299 5.34 -31.06 6.47
N GLU A 300 5.06 -31.80 7.53
CA GLU A 300 4.25 -33.03 7.47
C GLU A 300 2.86 -32.74 6.90
N LEU A 301 2.20 -31.66 7.34
CA LEU A 301 0.91 -31.22 6.81
C LEU A 301 0.99 -30.96 5.29
N VAL A 302 2.02 -30.26 4.83
CA VAL A 302 2.15 -29.93 3.40
C VAL A 302 2.45 -31.18 2.55
N LEU A 303 3.20 -32.14 3.10
CA LEU A 303 3.64 -33.35 2.38
C LEU A 303 2.66 -34.53 2.47
N THR A 304 1.74 -34.55 3.42
CA THR A 304 0.84 -35.70 3.62
C THR A 304 -0.17 -35.85 2.47
N GLU A 305 -0.40 -37.10 2.07
CA GLU A 305 -1.45 -37.48 1.11
C GLU A 305 -2.71 -38.03 1.81
N ASP A 306 -2.65 -38.22 3.14
CA ASP A 306 -3.76 -38.72 3.95
C ASP A 306 -4.63 -37.56 4.48
N PRO A 307 -5.91 -37.45 4.06
CA PRO A 307 -6.82 -36.41 4.55
C PRO A 307 -7.13 -36.46 6.05
N ASP A 308 -7.15 -37.66 6.67
CA ASP A 308 -7.37 -37.80 8.11
C ASP A 308 -6.16 -37.26 8.89
N ARG A 309 -4.95 -37.64 8.45
CA ARG A 309 -3.72 -37.11 9.01
C ARG A 309 -3.60 -35.60 8.81
N ALA A 310 -3.99 -35.08 7.63
CA ALA A 310 -4.01 -33.66 7.34
C ALA A 310 -4.91 -32.88 8.32
N ARG A 311 -6.13 -33.36 8.57
CA ARG A 311 -7.05 -32.74 9.54
C ARG A 311 -6.50 -32.73 10.96
N ALA A 312 -5.88 -33.82 11.39
CA ALA A 312 -5.28 -33.91 12.72
C ALA A 312 -4.14 -32.90 12.91
N ILE A 313 -3.23 -32.81 11.93
CA ILE A 313 -2.11 -31.87 12.00
C ILE A 313 -2.59 -30.41 11.86
N ALA A 314 -3.56 -30.13 10.98
CA ALA A 314 -4.13 -28.79 10.85
C ALA A 314 -4.77 -28.30 12.17
N GLY A 315 -5.45 -29.19 12.90
CA GLY A 315 -5.93 -28.91 14.25
C GLY A 315 -4.80 -28.60 15.25
N GLU A 316 -3.73 -29.39 15.24
CA GLU A 316 -2.54 -29.13 16.07
C GLU A 316 -1.93 -27.74 15.79
N LEU A 317 -1.82 -27.35 14.52
CA LEU A 317 -1.31 -26.02 14.14
C LEU A 317 -2.26 -24.89 14.55
N ASP A 318 -3.57 -25.12 14.50
CA ASP A 318 -4.56 -24.14 14.94
C ASP A 318 -4.49 -23.91 16.46
N ASP A 319 -4.38 -25.00 17.23
CA ASP A 319 -4.17 -24.94 18.68
C ASP A 319 -2.89 -24.16 19.04
N CYS A 320 -1.77 -24.48 18.37
CA CYS A 320 -0.50 -23.77 18.56
C CYS A 320 -0.64 -22.27 18.26
N ASN A 321 -1.37 -21.91 17.21
CA ASN A 321 -1.62 -20.52 16.85
C ASN A 321 -2.55 -19.83 17.85
N GLY A 322 -3.52 -20.56 18.44
CA GLY A 322 -4.35 -20.12 19.55
C GLY A 322 -3.51 -19.77 20.78
N GLU A 323 -2.70 -20.71 21.26
CA GLU A 323 -1.77 -20.52 22.39
C GLU A 323 -0.84 -19.32 22.15
N ARG A 324 -0.25 -19.24 20.95
CA ARG A 324 0.60 -18.10 20.54
C ARG A 324 -0.15 -16.76 20.63
N ARG A 325 -1.42 -16.70 20.18
CA ARG A 325 -2.24 -15.47 20.23
C ARG A 325 -2.58 -15.06 21.66
N GLU A 326 -2.85 -16.01 22.54
CA GLU A 326 -3.09 -15.73 23.97
C GLU A 326 -1.85 -15.13 24.63
N VAL A 327 -0.68 -15.73 24.41
CA VAL A 327 0.61 -15.19 24.89
C VAL A 327 0.86 -13.81 24.30
N GLU A 328 0.62 -13.61 23.01
CA GLU A 328 0.77 -12.33 22.32
C GLU A 328 -0.13 -11.25 22.92
N GLN A 329 -1.40 -11.56 23.21
CA GLN A 329 -2.34 -10.61 23.82
C GLN A 329 -1.93 -10.22 25.25
N ARG A 330 -1.48 -11.19 26.05
CA ARG A 330 -0.98 -10.93 27.41
C ARG A 330 0.23 -9.99 27.39
N ILE A 331 1.24 -10.32 26.58
CA ILE A 331 2.45 -9.50 26.46
C ILE A 331 2.10 -8.11 25.91
N LEU A 332 1.20 -8.00 24.93
CA LEU A 332 0.76 -6.72 24.39
C LEU A 332 0.06 -5.86 25.45
N PHE A 333 -0.80 -6.44 26.28
CA PHE A 333 -1.47 -5.73 27.37
C PHE A 333 -0.46 -5.16 28.39
N GLU A 334 0.52 -5.96 28.80
CA GLU A 334 1.58 -5.54 29.70
C GLU A 334 2.51 -4.49 29.07
N ALA A 335 2.84 -4.64 27.79
CA ALA A 335 3.65 -3.70 27.02
C ALA A 335 2.93 -2.34 26.87
N GLU A 336 1.64 -2.33 26.55
CA GLU A 336 0.84 -1.09 26.47
C GLU A 336 0.73 -0.38 27.83
N ALA A 337 0.67 -1.14 28.94
CA ALA A 337 0.73 -0.55 30.28
C ALA A 337 2.06 0.16 30.56
N GLN A 338 3.18 -0.43 30.13
CA GLN A 338 4.50 0.22 30.22
C GLN A 338 4.63 1.44 29.30
N VAL A 339 4.04 1.39 28.09
CA VAL A 339 3.96 2.55 27.20
C VAL A 339 3.17 3.69 27.85
N ALA A 340 2.02 3.39 28.45
CA ALA A 340 1.20 4.38 29.15
C ALA A 340 1.90 5.02 30.37
N ALA A 341 2.83 4.29 31.01
CA ALA A 341 3.65 4.79 32.11
C ALA A 341 4.86 5.62 31.64
N THR A 342 5.19 5.58 30.35
CA THR A 342 6.29 6.35 29.76
C THR A 342 5.86 7.81 29.55
N PRO A 343 6.76 8.82 29.71
CA PRO A 343 6.44 10.21 29.44
C PRO A 343 5.82 10.43 28.05
N ALA A 344 4.80 11.28 27.99
CA ALA A 344 4.12 11.61 26.74
C ALA A 344 5.11 12.18 25.70
N GLY A 345 5.03 11.68 24.47
CA GLY A 345 5.90 12.11 23.38
C GLY A 345 7.27 11.43 23.33
N ALA A 346 7.48 10.33 24.07
CA ALA A 346 8.71 9.56 23.99
C ALA A 346 9.09 9.21 22.52
N PRO A 347 10.37 9.37 22.14
CA PRO A 347 10.82 9.15 20.76
C PRO A 347 10.95 7.66 20.42
N ALA A 348 11.05 6.78 21.42
CA ALA A 348 11.11 5.33 21.27
C ALA A 348 10.66 4.64 22.56
N TYR A 349 10.33 3.35 22.46
CA TYR A 349 9.98 2.49 23.58
C TYR A 349 10.98 1.34 23.72
N VAL A 350 11.49 1.13 24.93
CA VAL A 350 12.14 -0.12 25.33
C VAL A 350 11.26 -0.70 26.41
N LEU A 351 10.85 -1.96 26.34
CA LEU A 351 9.88 -2.56 27.25
C LEU A 351 10.42 -3.91 27.69
N ALA A 352 10.28 -4.28 28.95
CA ALA A 352 10.84 -5.52 29.48
C ALA A 352 9.86 -6.21 30.41
N GLY A 353 9.79 -7.54 30.37
CA GLY A 353 8.91 -8.31 31.23
C GLY A 353 9.45 -9.70 31.52
N GLU A 354 9.17 -10.16 32.74
CA GLU A 354 9.46 -11.53 33.18
C GLU A 354 8.43 -12.51 32.62
N GLY A 355 8.89 -13.69 32.18
CA GLY A 355 8.00 -14.72 31.64
C GLY A 355 7.36 -14.35 30.30
N TRP A 356 7.86 -13.31 29.63
CA TRP A 356 7.57 -13.04 28.22
C TRP A 356 8.23 -14.09 27.35
N HIS A 357 7.52 -14.56 26.32
CA HIS A 357 8.04 -15.62 25.45
C HIS A 357 8.94 -15.03 24.35
N PRO A 358 10.23 -15.45 24.22
CA PRO A 358 11.16 -14.92 23.21
C PRO A 358 10.66 -15.09 21.77
N GLY A 359 9.91 -16.17 21.50
CA GLY A 359 9.28 -16.42 20.21
C GLY A 359 8.09 -15.49 19.87
N VAL A 360 7.63 -14.64 20.79
CA VAL A 360 6.43 -13.79 20.61
C VAL A 360 6.74 -12.29 20.72
N ILE A 361 7.75 -11.89 21.51
CA ILE A 361 8.10 -10.47 21.72
C ILE A 361 8.35 -9.69 20.43
N GLY A 362 8.88 -10.32 19.37
CA GLY A 362 9.08 -9.66 18.09
C GLY A 362 7.78 -9.25 17.38
N ILE A 363 6.69 -10.01 17.58
CA ILE A 363 5.36 -9.69 17.03
C ILE A 363 4.77 -8.51 17.79
N VAL A 364 4.89 -8.53 19.12
CA VAL A 364 4.39 -7.43 19.96
C VAL A 364 5.20 -6.16 19.72
N ALA A 365 6.51 -6.25 19.50
CA ALA A 365 7.35 -5.11 19.11
C ALA A 365 6.86 -4.46 17.82
N SER A 366 6.47 -5.26 16.81
CA SER A 366 5.87 -4.74 15.57
C SER A 366 4.58 -3.99 15.85
N ARG A 367 3.67 -4.56 16.67
CA ARG A 367 2.40 -3.91 17.02
C ARG A 367 2.58 -2.60 17.79
N ILE A 368 3.49 -2.56 18.76
CA ILE A 368 3.79 -1.33 19.51
C ILE A 368 4.36 -0.27 18.56
N ALA A 369 5.31 -0.67 17.69
CA ALA A 369 5.91 0.25 16.73
C ALA A 369 4.88 0.80 15.73
N GLU A 370 3.97 -0.03 15.24
CA GLU A 370 2.90 0.36 14.31
C GLU A 370 1.83 1.23 14.96
N HIS A 371 1.38 0.87 16.17
CA HIS A 371 0.31 1.58 16.88
C HIS A 371 0.74 2.98 17.31
N HIS A 372 1.94 3.08 17.89
CA HIS A 372 2.46 4.35 18.40
C HIS A 372 3.32 5.12 17.39
N PHE A 373 3.65 4.50 16.26
CA PHE A 373 4.54 5.05 15.23
C PHE A 373 5.89 5.52 15.83
N ARG A 374 6.50 4.66 16.63
CA ARG A 374 7.81 4.86 17.31
C ARG A 374 8.65 3.58 17.20
N PRO A 375 9.98 3.65 17.19
CA PRO A 375 10.82 2.47 17.38
C PRO A 375 10.48 1.80 18.72
N ALA A 376 10.38 0.47 18.73
CA ALA A 376 10.01 -0.31 19.90
C ALA A 376 10.95 -1.51 20.07
N VAL A 377 11.45 -1.73 21.28
CA VAL A 377 12.28 -2.87 21.67
C VAL A 377 11.60 -3.59 22.82
N LEU A 378 11.32 -4.88 22.66
CA LEU A 378 10.79 -5.71 23.75
C LEU A 378 11.85 -6.69 24.22
N ILE A 379 11.97 -6.87 25.53
CA ILE A 379 12.96 -7.73 26.19
C ILE A 379 12.23 -8.76 27.05
N ALA A 380 12.39 -10.03 26.71
CA ALA A 380 11.95 -11.16 27.53
C ALA A 380 13.06 -11.51 28.53
N LEU A 381 12.79 -11.32 29.83
CA LEU A 381 13.73 -11.60 30.91
C LEU A 381 13.60 -13.04 31.41
N ASP A 382 14.74 -13.73 31.54
CA ASP A 382 14.85 -15.09 32.09
C ASP A 382 16.12 -15.20 32.94
N GLY A 383 15.97 -15.42 34.25
CA GLY A 383 17.10 -15.37 35.18
C GLY A 383 17.81 -14.01 35.18
N ASP A 384 19.14 -14.03 35.07
CA ASP A 384 19.99 -12.82 35.06
C ASP A 384 20.17 -12.20 33.66
N GLU A 385 19.64 -12.82 32.60
CA GLU A 385 19.75 -12.34 31.22
C GLU A 385 18.37 -12.10 30.58
N GLY A 386 18.37 -11.51 29.40
CA GLY A 386 17.19 -11.31 28.59
C GLY A 386 17.46 -11.38 27.10
N SER A 387 16.47 -11.89 26.35
CA SER A 387 16.46 -11.88 24.89
C SER A 387 15.52 -10.78 24.39
N GLY A 388 16.02 -9.90 23.51
CA GLY A 388 15.27 -8.76 23.01
C GLY A 388 15.01 -8.81 21.50
N SER A 389 13.89 -8.21 21.09
CA SER A 389 13.55 -7.98 19.68
C SER A 389 13.05 -6.56 19.48
N GLY A 390 13.65 -5.85 18.53
CA GLY A 390 13.30 -4.49 18.16
C GLY A 390 12.63 -4.39 16.79
N ARG A 391 11.78 -3.37 16.62
CA ARG A 391 11.13 -2.97 15.37
C ARG A 391 11.19 -1.46 15.23
N SER A 392 11.39 -0.99 14.00
CA SER A 392 11.60 0.43 13.69
C SER A 392 10.52 1.03 12.81
N ILE A 393 10.47 2.36 12.80
CA ILE A 393 9.78 3.18 11.79
C ILE A 393 10.76 3.60 10.68
N PRO A 394 10.31 4.00 9.48
CA PRO A 394 11.22 4.35 8.37
C PRO A 394 12.28 5.40 8.71
N GLY A 395 11.93 6.37 9.54
CA GLY A 395 12.79 7.47 9.98
C GLY A 395 13.89 7.10 10.97
N PHE A 396 13.97 5.85 11.45
CA PHE A 396 14.96 5.44 12.45
C PHE A 396 15.71 4.17 12.05
N ASP A 397 17.03 4.18 12.26
CA ASP A 397 17.88 3.01 12.05
C ASP A 397 18.06 2.22 13.35
N LEU A 398 17.38 1.08 13.45
CA LEU A 398 17.38 0.27 14.66
C LEU A 398 18.74 -0.35 14.96
N LEU A 399 19.47 -0.79 13.93
CA LEU A 399 20.80 -1.38 14.12
C LEU A 399 21.77 -0.31 14.62
N ALA A 400 21.76 0.88 14.00
CA ALA A 400 22.58 1.99 14.49
C ALA A 400 22.21 2.40 15.93
N GLY A 401 20.92 2.30 16.30
CA GLY A 401 20.47 2.51 17.67
C GLY A 401 21.01 1.46 18.65
N PHE A 402 21.14 0.19 18.23
CA PHE A 402 21.76 -0.86 19.04
C PHE A 402 23.28 -0.67 19.13
N ASP A 403 23.94 -0.35 18.02
CA ASP A 403 25.39 -0.07 17.98
C ASP A 403 25.75 1.08 18.94
N ALA A 404 24.92 2.13 18.98
CA ALA A 404 25.11 3.28 19.86
C ALA A 404 24.91 2.97 21.35
N ALA A 405 24.23 1.87 21.69
CA ALA A 405 24.00 1.42 23.06
C ALA A 405 24.67 0.07 23.36
N SER A 406 25.65 -0.32 22.53
CA SER A 406 26.29 -1.64 22.54
C SER A 406 27.03 -1.97 23.82
N GLU A 407 27.50 -0.98 24.57
CA GLU A 407 28.17 -1.17 25.87
C GLU A 407 27.26 -1.81 26.95
N HIS A 408 25.94 -1.78 26.75
CA HIS A 408 24.94 -2.39 27.63
C HIS A 408 24.44 -3.75 27.13
N LEU A 409 24.93 -4.22 25.98
CA LEU A 409 24.45 -5.44 25.31
C LEU A 409 25.51 -6.52 25.33
N LEU A 410 25.10 -7.76 25.59
CA LEU A 410 25.96 -8.95 25.49
C LEU A 410 26.18 -9.35 24.03
N ARG A 411 25.11 -9.24 23.22
CA ARG A 411 25.13 -9.50 21.78
C ARG A 411 24.01 -8.72 21.10
N HIS A 412 24.21 -8.28 19.87
CA HIS A 412 23.14 -7.76 19.02
C HIS A 412 23.43 -7.99 17.54
N GLY A 413 22.39 -7.85 16.71
CA GLY A 413 22.50 -7.93 15.26
C GLY A 413 21.14 -7.79 14.57
N GLY A 414 21.16 -7.55 13.27
CA GLY A 414 19.95 -7.41 12.46
C GLY A 414 20.11 -6.35 11.39
N HIS A 415 19.03 -5.62 11.13
CA HIS A 415 18.92 -4.62 10.07
C HIS A 415 18.22 -3.36 10.56
N ARG A 416 18.18 -2.34 9.70
CA ARG A 416 17.55 -1.04 9.95
C ARG A 416 16.14 -1.12 10.53
N ALA A 417 15.31 -2.06 10.05
CA ALA A 417 13.90 -2.17 10.43
C ALA A 417 13.62 -3.15 11.59
N ALA A 418 14.49 -4.15 11.79
CA ALA A 418 14.31 -5.20 12.77
C ALA A 418 15.67 -5.74 13.24
N ALA A 419 15.84 -5.89 14.55
CA ALA A 419 17.08 -6.36 15.15
C ALA A 419 16.80 -7.15 16.43
N GLY A 420 17.73 -8.03 16.80
CA GLY A 420 17.70 -8.81 18.04
C GLY A 420 18.86 -8.45 18.96
N LEU A 421 18.68 -8.68 20.25
CA LEU A 421 19.72 -8.45 21.26
C LEU A 421 19.70 -9.52 22.38
N THR A 422 20.79 -9.61 23.10
CA THR A 422 20.94 -10.31 24.38
C THR A 422 21.52 -9.32 25.38
N ILE A 423 20.98 -9.26 26.60
CA ILE A 423 21.28 -8.22 27.59
C ILE A 423 21.26 -8.80 29.01
N GLY A 424 22.13 -8.31 29.90
CA GLY A 424 22.06 -8.59 31.34
C GLY A 424 20.91 -7.83 31.98
N ARG A 425 20.19 -8.46 32.92
CA ARG A 425 19.00 -7.88 33.59
C ARG A 425 19.28 -6.51 34.19
N GLU A 426 20.43 -6.35 34.83
CA GLU A 426 20.89 -5.11 35.47
C GLU A 426 21.18 -3.99 34.46
N SER A 427 21.41 -4.33 33.19
CA SER A 427 21.77 -3.40 32.13
C SER A 427 20.55 -2.82 31.39
N VAL A 428 19.33 -3.35 31.63
CA VAL A 428 18.11 -2.96 30.91
C VAL A 428 17.80 -1.47 31.03
N GLU A 429 17.94 -0.88 32.21
CA GLU A 429 17.58 0.54 32.42
C GLU A 429 18.62 1.48 31.79
N ASN A 430 19.90 1.12 31.85
CA ASN A 430 20.97 1.86 31.18
C ASN A 430 20.81 1.81 29.66
N PHE A 431 20.52 0.62 29.11
CA PHE A 431 20.19 0.44 27.70
C PHE A 431 18.97 1.27 27.27
N ARG A 432 17.89 1.26 28.06
CA ARG A 432 16.68 2.07 27.81
C ARG A 432 17.04 3.55 27.71
N GLY A 433 17.83 4.07 28.65
CA GLY A 433 18.28 5.46 28.63
C GLY A 433 19.10 5.80 27.38
N ALA A 434 20.12 5.00 27.08
CA ALA A 434 21.01 5.21 25.94
C ALA A 434 20.25 5.13 24.59
N PHE A 435 19.39 4.13 24.41
CA PHE A 435 18.61 3.94 23.19
C PHE A 435 17.61 5.08 22.96
N VAL A 436 16.88 5.49 24.01
CA VAL A 436 15.92 6.60 23.93
C VAL A 436 16.64 7.93 23.66
N ALA A 437 17.81 8.17 24.25
CA ALA A 437 18.61 9.35 23.97
C ALA A 437 19.11 9.38 22.52
N HIS A 438 19.55 8.24 21.99
CA HIS A 438 19.93 8.13 20.58
C HIS A 438 18.73 8.40 19.66
N ALA A 439 17.57 7.81 19.96
CA ALA A 439 16.34 8.06 19.21
C ALA A 439 15.96 9.56 19.22
N ALA A 440 16.02 10.22 20.37
CA ALA A 440 15.77 11.66 20.48
C ALA A 440 16.72 12.50 19.61
N ALA A 441 17.98 12.11 19.49
CA ALA A 441 18.98 12.83 18.70
C ALA A 441 18.86 12.61 17.18
N LYS A 442 18.18 11.54 16.74
CA LYS A 442 18.05 11.17 15.32
C LYS A 442 16.65 11.42 14.75
N LEU A 443 15.62 11.44 15.59
CA LEU A 443 14.24 11.62 15.16
C LEU A 443 13.82 13.08 15.24
N GLU A 444 13.30 13.59 14.13
CA GLU A 444 12.65 14.89 14.05
C GLU A 444 11.13 14.72 14.25
N PRO A 445 10.40 15.76 14.68
CA PRO A 445 8.95 15.69 14.86
C PRO A 445 8.19 15.19 13.63
N GLU A 446 8.69 15.46 12.42
CA GLU A 446 8.07 14.99 11.19
C GLU A 446 8.23 13.49 10.93
N HIS A 447 9.31 12.86 11.43
CA HIS A 447 9.50 11.40 11.37
C HIS A 447 8.51 10.67 12.27
N LEU A 448 7.96 11.38 13.25
CA LEU A 448 7.03 10.86 14.25
C LEU A 448 5.56 10.99 13.83
N VAL A 449 5.30 11.60 12.66
CA VAL A 449 3.98 11.75 12.05
C VAL A 449 3.79 10.67 11.00
N ARG A 450 2.73 9.87 11.14
CA ARG A 450 2.37 8.87 10.15
C ARG A 450 1.95 9.58 8.85
N ARG A 451 2.70 9.35 7.78
CA ARG A 451 2.34 9.82 6.43
C ARG A 451 1.64 8.70 5.67
N GLU A 452 0.40 8.95 5.25
CA GLU A 452 -0.30 8.07 4.32
C GLU A 452 -0.13 8.59 2.90
N ARG A 453 0.45 7.76 2.03
CA ARG A 453 0.51 8.05 0.61
C ARG A 453 -0.85 7.77 -0.02
N VAL A 454 -1.39 8.78 -0.69
CA VAL A 454 -2.61 8.71 -1.50
C VAL A 454 -2.23 8.36 -2.93
N ASP A 455 -2.94 7.40 -3.53
CA ASP A 455 -2.73 6.98 -4.91
C ASP A 455 -3.60 7.78 -5.90
N ALA A 456 -4.81 8.19 -5.51
CA ALA A 456 -5.71 9.00 -6.33
C ALA A 456 -6.58 9.95 -5.50
N VAL A 457 -6.83 11.15 -6.03
CA VAL A 457 -7.88 12.05 -5.53
C VAL A 457 -9.11 11.81 -6.38
N VAL A 458 -10.25 11.54 -5.74
CA VAL A 458 -11.46 11.10 -6.44
C VAL A 458 -12.68 11.87 -5.97
N SER A 459 -13.59 12.12 -6.90
CA SER A 459 -14.93 12.59 -6.57
C SER A 459 -15.76 11.46 -5.96
N GLY A 460 -16.71 11.80 -5.10
CA GLY A 460 -17.56 10.82 -4.42
C GLY A 460 -18.41 9.98 -5.36
N ASP A 461 -18.79 10.52 -6.52
CA ASP A 461 -19.55 9.81 -7.54
C ASP A 461 -18.73 8.73 -8.26
N CYS A 462 -17.40 8.78 -8.22
CA CYS A 462 -16.56 7.73 -8.79
C CYS A 462 -16.58 6.42 -7.98
N LEU A 463 -17.06 6.42 -6.74
CA LEU A 463 -17.03 5.28 -5.80
C LEU A 463 -18.11 4.22 -6.12
N ARG A 464 -18.02 3.63 -7.32
CA ARG A 464 -18.96 2.63 -7.86
C ARG A 464 -18.32 1.24 -7.99
N LEU A 465 -19.13 0.24 -8.33
CA LEU A 465 -18.68 -1.14 -8.46
C LEU A 465 -17.63 -1.28 -9.56
N GLU A 466 -17.82 -0.59 -10.68
CA GLU A 466 -16.92 -0.66 -11.84
C GLU A 466 -15.50 -0.20 -11.46
N LEU A 467 -15.39 0.90 -10.69
CA LEU A 467 -14.09 1.35 -10.19
C LEU A 467 -13.49 0.35 -9.19
N ALA A 468 -14.31 -0.28 -8.34
CA ALA A 468 -13.83 -1.29 -7.39
C ALA A 468 -13.21 -2.50 -8.14
N GLU A 469 -13.90 -2.99 -9.18
CA GLU A 469 -13.44 -4.10 -10.03
C GLU A 469 -12.15 -3.74 -10.79
N GLU A 470 -12.05 -2.51 -11.32
CA GLU A 470 -10.81 -2.07 -11.96
C GLU A 470 -9.64 -1.99 -10.96
N LEU A 471 -9.89 -1.49 -9.75
CA LEU A 471 -8.87 -1.40 -8.70
C LEU A 471 -8.41 -2.78 -8.23
N GLU A 472 -9.28 -3.78 -8.22
CA GLU A 472 -8.92 -5.17 -7.91
C GLU A 472 -7.95 -5.79 -8.93
N ARG A 473 -7.87 -5.26 -10.17
CA ARG A 473 -6.85 -5.70 -11.14
C ARG A 473 -5.42 -5.37 -10.70
N LEU A 474 -5.25 -4.42 -9.77
CA LEU A 474 -3.96 -4.13 -9.15
C LEU A 474 -3.58 -5.16 -8.07
N ALA A 475 -4.48 -6.05 -7.65
CA ALA A 475 -4.14 -7.16 -6.77
C ALA A 475 -3.22 -8.19 -7.50
N PRO A 476 -2.44 -9.02 -6.77
CA PRO A 476 -2.40 -9.16 -5.32
C PRO A 476 -1.75 -7.95 -4.64
N PHE A 477 -2.34 -7.53 -3.50
CA PHE A 477 -1.79 -6.46 -2.66
C PHE A 477 -0.91 -7.05 -1.55
N GLY A 478 0.16 -6.35 -1.19
CA GLY A 478 1.13 -6.78 -0.19
C GLY A 478 2.36 -5.88 -0.15
N MET A 479 3.49 -6.41 0.31
CA MET A 479 4.76 -5.68 0.29
C MET A 479 5.11 -5.26 -1.13
N GLY A 480 5.60 -4.03 -1.33
CA GLY A 480 5.90 -3.48 -2.66
C GLY A 480 4.67 -3.11 -3.51
N ASN A 481 3.47 -3.59 -3.19
CA ASN A 481 2.23 -3.22 -3.88
C ASN A 481 1.06 -3.10 -2.88
N PRO A 482 1.02 -2.04 -2.05
CA PRO A 482 -0.02 -1.89 -1.03
C PRO A 482 -1.41 -1.71 -1.66
N GLY A 483 -2.45 -1.98 -0.88
CA GLY A 483 -3.84 -1.68 -1.26
C GLY A 483 -4.00 -0.20 -1.62
N VAL A 484 -4.87 0.09 -2.60
CA VAL A 484 -5.05 1.45 -3.12
C VAL A 484 -5.67 2.38 -2.08
N SER A 485 -5.06 3.54 -1.88
CA SER A 485 -5.58 4.63 -1.05
C SER A 485 -6.15 5.73 -1.92
N LEU A 486 -7.45 5.98 -1.80
CA LEU A 486 -8.16 7.07 -2.48
C LEU A 486 -8.44 8.20 -1.47
N LEU A 487 -8.25 9.44 -1.88
CA LEU A 487 -8.64 10.62 -1.11
C LEU A 487 -9.94 11.19 -1.67
N VAL A 488 -10.97 11.25 -0.82
CA VAL A 488 -12.22 11.94 -1.11
C VAL A 488 -12.21 13.28 -0.37
N PRO A 489 -12.03 14.41 -1.07
CA PRO A 489 -11.99 15.73 -0.44
C PRO A 489 -13.40 16.15 -0.01
N ALA A 490 -13.47 16.90 1.11
CA ALA A 490 -14.70 17.50 1.61
C ALA A 490 -15.91 16.54 1.69
N ALA A 491 -15.66 15.29 2.06
CA ALA A 491 -16.68 14.30 2.32
C ALA A 491 -17.39 14.56 3.65
N VAL A 492 -18.64 14.10 3.77
CA VAL A 492 -19.39 14.13 5.02
C VAL A 492 -19.73 12.70 5.42
N LEU A 493 -19.35 12.30 6.63
CA LEU A 493 -19.67 10.98 7.15
C LEU A 493 -20.96 11.04 7.97
N VAL A 494 -21.99 10.30 7.53
CA VAL A 494 -23.34 10.33 8.13
C VAL A 494 -23.84 8.92 8.49
N ASP A 495 -24.90 8.86 9.29
CA ASP A 495 -25.57 7.63 9.73
C ASP A 495 -24.67 6.53 10.33
N PRO A 496 -23.80 6.86 11.31
CA PRO A 496 -22.94 5.86 11.95
C PRO A 496 -23.78 4.82 12.71
N LYS A 497 -23.53 3.55 12.46
CA LYS A 497 -24.17 2.40 13.10
C LYS A 497 -23.13 1.38 13.54
N PRO A 498 -23.05 1.03 14.84
CA PRO A 498 -22.19 -0.05 15.30
C PRO A 498 -22.59 -1.39 14.68
N ILE A 499 -21.61 -2.17 14.23
CA ILE A 499 -21.79 -3.53 13.69
C ILE A 499 -20.74 -4.49 14.30
N GLY A 500 -20.91 -5.79 14.11
CA GLY A 500 -19.95 -6.81 14.57
C GLY A 500 -19.71 -6.76 16.08
N GLU A 501 -20.80 -6.71 16.86
CA GLU A 501 -20.77 -6.57 18.33
C GLU A 501 -20.12 -5.27 18.82
N GLY A 502 -20.19 -4.21 18.00
CA GLY A 502 -19.62 -2.91 18.34
C GLY A 502 -18.12 -2.80 18.12
N ARG A 503 -17.51 -3.73 17.37
CA ARG A 503 -16.10 -3.67 16.96
C ARG A 503 -15.86 -2.76 15.74
N HIS A 504 -16.89 -2.53 14.93
CA HIS A 504 -16.80 -1.75 13.69
C HIS A 504 -18.00 -0.80 13.57
N VAL A 505 -17.88 0.19 12.68
CA VAL A 505 -18.94 1.17 12.40
C VAL A 505 -19.29 1.17 10.92
N ALA A 506 -20.54 0.86 10.58
CA ALA A 506 -21.09 1.15 9.26
C ALA A 506 -21.51 2.62 9.18
N PHE A 507 -21.37 3.25 8.02
CA PHE A 507 -21.74 4.65 7.79
C PHE A 507 -22.10 4.89 6.32
N SER A 508 -22.56 6.10 5.99
CA SER A 508 -22.64 6.60 4.62
C SER A 508 -21.66 7.75 4.39
N LEU A 509 -20.96 7.70 3.27
CA LEU A 509 -20.08 8.78 2.80
C LEU A 509 -20.85 9.61 1.78
N ASP A 510 -21.09 10.88 2.08
CA ASP A 510 -21.69 11.85 1.17
C ASP A 510 -20.60 12.76 0.60
N ALA A 511 -20.40 12.73 -0.72
CA ALA A 511 -19.42 13.58 -1.41
C ALA A 511 -19.85 13.82 -2.87
N GLY A 512 -19.74 15.05 -3.35
CA GLY A 512 -20.05 15.39 -4.75
C GLY A 512 -21.49 15.10 -5.18
N GLY A 513 -22.45 15.08 -4.24
CA GLY A 513 -23.85 14.72 -4.52
C GLY A 513 -24.12 13.21 -4.63
N ALA A 514 -23.08 12.38 -4.49
CA ALA A 514 -23.19 10.93 -4.39
C ALA A 514 -23.11 10.45 -2.94
N ARG A 515 -23.69 9.28 -2.70
CA ARG A 515 -23.74 8.64 -1.39
C ARG A 515 -23.31 7.19 -1.49
N SER A 516 -22.25 6.82 -0.77
CA SER A 516 -21.68 5.46 -0.79
C SER A 516 -21.73 4.81 0.58
N ARG A 517 -21.99 3.51 0.63
CA ARG A 517 -21.97 2.73 1.89
C ARG A 517 -20.54 2.46 2.30
N GLY A 518 -20.25 2.67 3.58
CA GLY A 518 -18.91 2.44 4.10
C GLY A 518 -18.86 1.72 5.45
N VAL A 519 -17.66 1.23 5.76
CA VAL A 519 -17.31 0.58 7.03
C VAL A 519 -15.98 1.14 7.55
N CYS A 520 -15.94 1.43 8.85
CA CYS A 520 -14.72 1.74 9.58
C CYS A 520 -14.42 0.55 10.49
N PHE A 521 -13.41 -0.24 10.13
CA PHE A 521 -12.96 -1.37 10.93
C PHE A 521 -12.13 -0.89 12.12
N GLY A 522 -12.36 -1.46 13.30
CA GLY A 522 -11.57 -1.22 14.50
C GLY A 522 -11.85 0.11 15.23
N GLY A 523 -12.76 0.96 14.73
CA GLY A 523 -13.18 2.20 15.40
C GLY A 523 -14.06 2.00 16.64
N GLY A 524 -14.35 0.75 17.02
CA GLY A 524 -15.33 0.43 18.05
C GLY A 524 -16.73 0.84 17.61
N SER A 525 -17.43 1.62 18.44
CA SER A 525 -18.80 2.09 18.19
C SER A 525 -18.91 3.51 17.64
N ARG A 526 -17.79 4.17 17.30
CA ARG A 526 -17.77 5.57 16.85
C ARG A 526 -16.85 5.79 15.65
N LEU A 527 -17.18 6.79 14.84
CA LEU A 527 -16.31 7.29 13.79
C LEU A 527 -15.12 8.06 14.39
N PRO A 528 -13.99 8.18 13.68
CA PRO A 528 -12.82 8.95 14.14
C PRO A 528 -13.08 10.46 14.20
N VAL A 529 -14.17 10.93 13.61
CA VAL A 529 -14.60 12.33 13.53
C VAL A 529 -16.08 12.44 13.91
N ALA A 530 -16.52 13.64 14.29
CA ALA A 530 -17.93 13.90 14.56
C ALA A 530 -18.76 13.66 13.28
N ALA A 531 -19.89 12.95 13.42
CA ALA A 531 -20.81 12.75 12.31
C ALA A 531 -21.34 14.09 11.79
N GLY A 532 -21.43 14.25 10.47
CA GLY A 532 -21.83 15.50 9.83
C GLY A 532 -20.72 16.54 9.65
N ALA A 533 -19.51 16.31 10.20
CA ALA A 533 -18.37 17.17 9.92
C ALA A 533 -17.85 16.94 8.49
N THR A 534 -17.42 18.02 7.82
CA THR A 534 -16.74 17.97 6.52
C THR A 534 -15.28 17.56 6.72
N VAL A 535 -14.87 16.50 6.03
CA VAL A 535 -13.56 15.87 6.21
C VAL A 535 -12.91 15.52 4.87
N ASP A 536 -11.59 15.54 4.86
CA ASP A 536 -10.84 14.82 3.84
C ASP A 536 -10.73 13.36 4.30
N ALA A 537 -11.33 12.44 3.52
CA ALA A 537 -11.40 11.03 3.88
C ALA A 537 -10.47 10.21 2.99
N SER A 538 -9.50 9.52 3.60
CA SER A 538 -8.77 8.45 2.93
C SER A 538 -9.55 7.14 3.04
N VAL A 539 -9.82 6.53 1.90
CA VAL A 539 -10.64 5.32 1.78
C VAL A 539 -9.98 4.28 0.88
N ARG A 540 -10.32 3.02 1.11
CA ARG A 540 -10.14 1.93 0.14
C ARG A 540 -11.51 1.58 -0.44
N LEU A 541 -11.59 1.36 -1.74
CA LEU A 541 -12.81 0.87 -2.40
C LEU A 541 -12.63 -0.63 -2.71
N GLU A 542 -13.62 -1.44 -2.40
CA GLU A 542 -13.58 -2.91 -2.59
C GLU A 542 -14.88 -3.44 -3.18
N VAL A 543 -14.79 -4.58 -3.87
CA VAL A 543 -15.96 -5.39 -4.21
C VAL A 543 -16.36 -6.20 -2.97
N ASN A 544 -17.61 -6.04 -2.54
CA ASN A 544 -18.16 -6.77 -1.41
C ASN A 544 -19.15 -7.82 -1.90
N HIS A 545 -18.85 -9.09 -1.62
CA HIS A 545 -19.77 -10.21 -1.82
C HIS A 545 -20.49 -10.52 -0.51
N TYR A 546 -21.79 -10.21 -0.43
CA TYR A 546 -22.57 -10.46 0.79
C TYR A 546 -23.99 -10.92 0.44
N ASN A 547 -24.41 -12.07 1.01
CA ASN A 547 -25.72 -12.68 0.76
C ASN A 547 -26.09 -12.82 -0.73
N GLY A 548 -25.11 -13.15 -1.57
CA GLY A 548 -25.30 -13.30 -3.02
C GLY A 548 -25.41 -11.97 -3.80
N MET A 549 -25.31 -10.82 -3.12
CA MET A 549 -25.18 -9.51 -3.76
C MET A 549 -23.71 -9.11 -3.91
N VAL A 550 -23.40 -8.43 -5.01
CA VAL A 550 -22.10 -7.83 -5.29
C VAL A 550 -22.30 -6.32 -5.30
N GLU A 551 -21.68 -5.61 -4.34
CA GLU A 551 -21.83 -4.16 -4.20
C GLU A 551 -20.48 -3.50 -3.88
N PRO A 552 -20.28 -2.22 -4.25
CA PRO A 552 -19.08 -1.50 -3.84
C PRO A 552 -19.15 -1.19 -2.35
N ARG A 553 -18.02 -1.32 -1.65
CA ARG A 553 -17.89 -0.95 -0.24
C ARG A 553 -16.72 0.00 -0.04
N VAL A 554 -17.00 1.12 0.61
CA VAL A 554 -15.98 2.08 1.04
C VAL A 554 -15.44 1.64 2.41
N VAL A 555 -14.14 1.40 2.52
CA VAL A 555 -13.47 1.15 3.80
C VAL A 555 -12.75 2.42 4.23
N LEU A 556 -13.23 3.05 5.31
CA LEU A 556 -12.58 4.24 5.87
C LEU A 556 -11.24 3.86 6.50
N ARG A 557 -10.16 4.51 6.05
CA ARG A 557 -8.83 4.37 6.67
C ARG A 557 -8.60 5.48 7.68
N HIS A 558 -8.67 6.73 7.22
CA HIS A 558 -8.48 7.91 8.05
C HIS A 558 -9.39 9.05 7.59
N ALA A 559 -9.75 9.94 8.50
CA ALA A 559 -10.47 11.16 8.21
C ALA A 559 -9.88 12.30 9.04
N ARG A 560 -9.73 13.47 8.44
CA ARG A 560 -9.33 14.72 9.11
C ARG A 560 -10.29 15.83 8.72
N LEU A 561 -10.48 16.82 9.60
CA LEU A 561 -11.26 18.01 9.24
C LEU A 561 -10.69 18.63 7.97
N SER A 562 -11.57 18.93 7.01
CA SER A 562 -11.15 19.53 5.76
C SER A 562 -10.68 20.96 6.01
N ALA A 563 -9.52 21.28 5.45
CA ALA A 563 -8.88 22.60 5.54
C ALA A 563 -8.27 22.92 4.17
N PRO A 564 -9.09 23.25 3.17
CA PRO A 564 -8.61 23.56 1.82
C PRO A 564 -7.76 24.84 1.81
N ASP A 565 -6.86 24.93 0.85
CA ASP A 565 -6.10 26.15 0.57
C ASP A 565 -7.02 27.28 0.08
N GLY A 566 -6.48 28.50 -0.02
CA GLY A 566 -7.22 29.64 -0.56
C GLY A 566 -7.59 29.47 -2.05
N ILE A 567 -8.64 30.18 -2.48
CA ILE A 567 -8.97 30.37 -3.89
C ILE A 567 -8.58 31.81 -4.25
N GLU A 568 -7.72 31.96 -5.25
CA GLU A 568 -7.31 33.28 -5.74
C GLU A 568 -8.28 33.78 -6.82
N VAL A 569 -8.96 34.90 -6.58
CA VAL A 569 -9.89 35.49 -7.56
C VAL A 569 -9.15 36.48 -8.46
N LEU A 570 -9.23 36.31 -9.77
CA LEU A 570 -8.45 37.05 -10.77
C LEU A 570 -9.31 37.87 -11.73
N GLY A 571 -8.82 39.06 -12.07
CA GLY A 571 -9.43 39.95 -13.06
C GLY A 571 -10.74 40.60 -12.62
N GLU A 572 -11.16 40.38 -11.38
CA GLU A 572 -12.31 41.04 -10.79
C GLU A 572 -11.93 42.42 -10.24
N PRO A 573 -12.82 43.43 -10.35
CA PRO A 573 -12.58 44.74 -9.76
C PRO A 573 -12.51 44.63 -8.22
N PRO A 574 -11.70 45.47 -7.55
CA PRO A 574 -11.56 45.43 -6.09
C PRO A 574 -12.87 45.72 -5.34
N SER A 575 -13.78 46.47 -5.97
CA SER A 575 -15.10 46.78 -5.45
C SER A 575 -16.13 46.90 -6.59
N PHE A 576 -17.42 46.84 -6.23
CA PHE A 576 -18.51 47.10 -7.18
C PHE A 576 -18.38 48.49 -7.81
N ALA A 577 -18.03 49.51 -7.01
CA ALA A 577 -17.86 50.87 -7.49
C ALA A 577 -16.73 50.95 -8.53
N ASP A 578 -15.58 50.34 -8.27
CA ASP A 578 -14.46 50.31 -9.23
C ASP A 578 -14.87 49.59 -10.53
N GLY A 579 -15.62 48.49 -10.41
CA GLY A 579 -16.16 47.77 -11.56
C GLY A 579 -17.11 48.62 -12.40
N LEU A 580 -18.02 49.35 -11.76
CA LEU A 580 -18.95 50.25 -12.43
C LEU A 580 -18.22 51.38 -13.16
N HIS A 581 -17.24 52.02 -12.52
CA HIS A 581 -16.45 53.07 -13.16
C HIS A 581 -15.65 52.51 -14.34
N SER A 582 -15.03 51.34 -14.19
CA SER A 582 -14.30 50.67 -15.27
C SER A 582 -15.20 50.36 -16.48
N GLU A 583 -16.44 49.91 -16.25
CA GLU A 583 -17.39 49.65 -17.33
C GLU A 583 -17.91 50.93 -17.99
N LEU A 584 -18.11 52.02 -17.22
CA LEU A 584 -18.48 53.31 -17.78
C LEU A 584 -17.37 53.92 -18.65
N ASP A 585 -16.11 53.69 -18.28
CA ASP A 585 -14.93 54.15 -19.01
C ASP A 585 -14.54 53.22 -20.17
N ARG A 586 -15.21 52.07 -20.31
CA ARG A 586 -14.91 51.05 -21.31
C ARG A 586 -15.20 51.57 -22.72
N VAL A 587 -14.19 51.53 -23.57
CA VAL A 587 -14.36 51.78 -25.01
C VAL A 587 -15.08 50.56 -25.60
N LEU A 588 -16.28 50.79 -26.16
CA LEU A 588 -17.07 49.76 -26.84
C LEU A 588 -16.45 49.42 -28.21
N ASP A 589 -15.29 48.80 -28.19
CA ASP A 589 -14.73 48.18 -29.39
C ASP A 589 -15.46 46.85 -29.66
N PRO A 590 -15.76 46.51 -30.93
CA PRO A 590 -16.18 45.17 -31.24
C PRO A 590 -15.06 44.22 -30.80
N TRP A 591 -15.42 43.23 -29.97
CA TRP A 591 -14.51 42.15 -29.56
C TRP A 591 -13.63 41.78 -30.75
N PRO A 592 -12.30 41.67 -30.62
CA PRO A 592 -11.43 41.29 -31.72
C PRO A 592 -11.84 39.90 -32.23
N MET A 593 -12.77 39.86 -33.18
CA MET A 593 -13.12 38.66 -33.91
C MET A 593 -11.83 38.23 -34.55
N THR A 594 -11.31 37.09 -34.12
CA THR A 594 -10.04 36.52 -34.56
C THR A 594 -8.81 37.36 -34.22
N ALA A 595 -8.41 37.37 -32.95
CA ALA A 595 -6.98 37.32 -32.70
C ALA A 595 -6.49 35.96 -33.24
N THR A 596 -5.74 35.97 -34.34
CA THR A 596 -4.99 34.80 -34.78
C THR A 596 -3.92 34.52 -33.74
N VAL A 597 -4.28 33.72 -32.73
CA VAL A 597 -3.32 33.28 -31.72
C VAL A 597 -2.64 32.03 -32.27
N ASP A 598 -1.42 32.23 -32.76
CA ASP A 598 -0.47 31.14 -32.99
C ASP A 598 0.10 30.73 -31.62
N ALA A 599 -0.57 29.78 -30.96
CA ALA A 599 -0.11 29.10 -29.75
C ALA A 599 -0.86 27.77 -29.66
N GLY A 600 -0.15 26.66 -29.42
CA GLY A 600 -0.67 25.31 -29.56
C GLY A 600 -2.06 25.11 -28.92
N ALA A 601 -3.02 24.62 -29.71
CA ALA A 601 -4.40 24.45 -29.27
C ALA A 601 -4.49 23.61 -27.99
N ARG A 602 -5.17 24.15 -26.96
CA ARG A 602 -5.49 23.41 -25.73
C ARG A 602 -6.36 22.21 -26.07
N GLN A 603 -6.11 21.09 -25.41
CA GLN A 603 -6.91 19.87 -25.58
C GLN A 603 -8.19 19.96 -24.77
N LEU A 604 -9.33 19.62 -25.38
CA LEU A 604 -10.64 19.69 -24.74
C LEU A 604 -11.00 18.37 -24.05
N ARG A 605 -11.37 18.42 -22.77
CA ARG A 605 -11.96 17.29 -22.02
C ARG A 605 -13.38 17.66 -21.59
N ASP A 606 -14.35 16.84 -21.96
CA ASP A 606 -15.74 17.04 -21.56
C ASP A 606 -16.07 16.16 -20.36
N GLN A 607 -16.34 16.79 -19.23
CA GLN A 607 -16.61 16.16 -17.93
C GLN A 607 -17.91 16.70 -17.31
N ARG A 608 -18.81 17.21 -18.16
CA ARG A 608 -20.10 17.74 -17.71
C ARG A 608 -20.92 16.67 -17.01
N GLY A 609 -21.66 17.09 -15.99
CA GLY A 609 -22.41 16.19 -15.11
C GLY A 609 -21.60 15.54 -13.98
N GLY A 610 -20.27 15.68 -13.98
CA GLY A 610 -19.39 15.26 -12.87
C GLY A 610 -19.32 16.28 -11.72
N GLY A 611 -18.71 15.86 -10.60
CA GLY A 611 -18.52 16.71 -9.43
C GLY A 611 -17.35 17.70 -9.56
N ILE A 612 -17.63 19.00 -9.63
CA ILE A 612 -16.61 20.05 -9.84
C ILE A 612 -15.54 20.11 -8.75
N ALA A 613 -15.90 19.86 -7.49
CA ALA A 613 -14.96 19.93 -6.38
C ALA A 613 -13.92 18.79 -6.43
N GLY A 614 -14.35 17.59 -6.81
CA GLY A 614 -13.46 16.45 -6.97
C GLY A 614 -12.50 16.64 -8.15
N LEU A 615 -13.01 17.17 -9.27
CA LEU A 615 -12.18 17.53 -10.42
C LEU A 615 -11.12 18.57 -10.07
N LEU A 616 -11.52 19.69 -9.46
CA LEU A 616 -10.57 20.74 -9.09
C LEU A 616 -9.52 20.23 -8.10
N ALA A 617 -9.93 19.46 -7.10
CA ALA A 617 -9.00 18.87 -6.14
C ALA A 617 -8.01 17.88 -6.78
N ASP A 618 -8.47 17.11 -7.77
CA ASP A 618 -7.63 16.20 -8.52
C ASP A 618 -6.61 16.92 -9.42
N LEU A 619 -7.04 17.94 -10.17
CA LEU A 619 -6.14 18.73 -11.00
C LEU A 619 -5.12 19.51 -10.15
N VAL A 620 -5.53 20.06 -9.00
CA VAL A 620 -4.58 20.66 -8.06
C VAL A 620 -3.59 19.61 -7.54
N ALA A 621 -4.03 18.37 -7.35
CA ALA A 621 -3.18 17.27 -6.94
C ALA A 621 -2.26 16.72 -8.04
N SER A 622 -2.36 17.18 -9.30
CA SER A 622 -1.32 16.94 -10.31
C SER A 622 -0.09 17.81 -10.06
N GLY A 623 -0.23 18.92 -9.33
CA GLY A 623 0.79 19.95 -9.14
C GLY A 623 0.80 21.03 -10.22
N ASP A 624 -0.07 20.91 -11.22
CA ASP A 624 -0.20 21.87 -12.31
C ASP A 624 -1.03 23.09 -11.87
N ARG A 625 -0.90 24.20 -12.62
CA ARG A 625 -1.66 25.41 -12.33
C ARG A 625 -3.07 25.31 -12.91
N VAL A 626 -4.07 25.49 -12.05
CA VAL A 626 -5.49 25.39 -12.39
C VAL A 626 -6.18 26.76 -12.34
N LEU A 627 -6.84 27.14 -13.43
CA LEU A 627 -7.75 28.30 -13.51
C LEU A 627 -9.18 27.82 -13.73
N ALA A 628 -10.07 28.09 -12.79
CA ALA A 628 -11.50 27.87 -12.95
C ALA A 628 -12.18 29.11 -13.56
N VAL A 629 -13.14 28.89 -14.45
CA VAL A 629 -13.94 29.95 -15.10
C VAL A 629 -15.40 29.81 -14.68
N ALA A 630 -15.95 30.89 -14.12
CA ALA A 630 -17.27 30.93 -13.52
C ALA A 630 -18.17 32.02 -14.15
N ALA A 631 -19.48 31.92 -13.92
CA ALA A 631 -20.41 33.00 -14.23
C ALA A 631 -20.21 34.21 -13.30
N HIS A 632 -19.80 33.96 -12.05
CA HIS A 632 -19.51 35.00 -11.07
C HIS A 632 -18.45 34.51 -10.06
N ALA A 633 -17.20 34.93 -10.24
CA ALA A 633 -16.07 34.37 -9.49
C ALA A 633 -16.12 34.59 -7.96
N PRO A 634 -16.38 35.80 -7.42
CA PRO A 634 -16.38 36.01 -5.96
C PRO A 634 -17.38 35.13 -5.20
N GLN A 635 -18.58 34.98 -5.76
CA GLN A 635 -19.62 34.12 -5.18
C GLN A 635 -19.26 32.63 -5.27
N ARG A 636 -18.64 32.19 -6.37
CA ARG A 636 -18.14 30.81 -6.51
C ARG A 636 -16.98 30.52 -5.56
N ALA A 637 -16.04 31.46 -5.37
CA ALA A 637 -14.96 31.32 -4.39
C ALA A 637 -15.52 31.11 -2.97
N THR A 638 -16.55 31.87 -2.59
CA THR A 638 -17.22 31.71 -1.29
C THR A 638 -17.90 30.34 -1.16
N ALA A 639 -18.59 29.87 -2.21
CA ALA A 639 -19.30 28.60 -2.18
C ALA A 639 -18.37 27.37 -2.18
N LEU A 640 -17.20 27.48 -2.83
CA LEU A 640 -16.23 26.41 -2.97
C LEU A 640 -15.17 26.39 -1.87
N GLY A 641 -14.84 27.55 -1.28
CA GLY A 641 -13.69 27.71 -0.38
C GLY A 641 -13.75 26.90 0.92
N ALA A 642 -14.91 26.36 1.28
CA ALA A 642 -15.04 25.42 2.41
C ALA A 642 -14.80 23.94 2.00
N ARG A 643 -14.61 23.67 0.71
CA ARG A 643 -14.57 22.30 0.14
C ARG A 643 -13.31 22.02 -0.67
N VAL A 644 -12.82 23.00 -1.43
CA VAL A 644 -11.69 22.84 -2.34
C VAL A 644 -10.96 24.18 -2.48
N GLY A 645 -9.66 24.13 -2.79
CA GLY A 645 -8.79 25.29 -2.89
C GLY A 645 -7.50 24.98 -3.64
N GLY A 646 -6.56 25.93 -3.66
CA GLY A 646 -5.26 25.76 -4.33
C GLY A 646 -5.29 26.04 -5.84
N PHE A 647 -6.33 26.71 -6.31
CA PHE A 647 -6.51 27.11 -7.71
C PHE A 647 -6.94 28.58 -7.79
N SER A 648 -6.81 29.16 -8.99
CA SER A 648 -7.29 30.52 -9.27
C SER A 648 -8.63 30.48 -9.97
N LEU A 649 -9.46 31.52 -9.80
CA LEU A 649 -10.83 31.59 -10.29
C LEU A 649 -11.08 32.94 -10.95
N THR A 650 -11.71 32.95 -12.12
CA THR A 650 -12.05 34.18 -12.85
C THR A 650 -13.48 34.10 -13.41
N SER A 651 -14.11 35.25 -13.65
CA SER A 651 -15.40 35.28 -14.34
C SER A 651 -15.24 35.26 -15.86
N TRP A 652 -16.34 34.97 -16.54
CA TRP A 652 -16.42 35.15 -17.99
C TRP A 652 -16.11 36.57 -18.46
N SER A 653 -16.54 37.62 -17.73
CA SER A 653 -16.26 39.01 -18.15
C SER A 653 -14.78 39.36 -17.96
N ALA A 654 -14.19 38.97 -16.83
CA ALA A 654 -12.77 39.17 -16.57
C ALA A 654 -11.88 38.45 -17.61
N LEU A 655 -12.27 37.23 -18.00
CA LEU A 655 -11.58 36.47 -19.05
C LEU A 655 -11.78 37.08 -20.45
N GLU A 656 -12.96 37.64 -20.72
CA GLU A 656 -13.26 38.41 -21.94
C GLU A 656 -12.38 39.66 -22.05
N ASP A 657 -12.21 40.39 -20.95
CA ASP A 657 -11.41 41.61 -20.92
C ASP A 657 -9.91 41.32 -20.98
N THR A 658 -9.47 40.25 -20.31
CA THR A 658 -8.05 39.88 -20.24
C THR A 658 -7.83 38.38 -20.53
N PRO A 659 -7.90 37.95 -21.81
CA PRO A 659 -7.69 36.55 -22.17
C PRO A 659 -6.32 35.98 -21.78
N SER A 660 -5.32 36.85 -21.63
CA SER A 660 -3.96 36.48 -21.22
C SER A 660 -3.88 35.88 -19.82
N ILE A 661 -4.89 36.06 -18.95
CA ILE A 661 -4.99 35.39 -17.65
C ILE A 661 -4.82 33.87 -17.81
N ALA A 662 -5.42 33.28 -18.86
CA ALA A 662 -5.35 31.84 -19.11
C ALA A 662 -3.93 31.34 -19.47
N SER A 663 -3.06 32.20 -20.00
CA SER A 663 -1.75 31.79 -20.55
C SER A 663 -0.81 31.15 -19.53
N ALA A 664 -0.97 31.47 -18.25
CA ALA A 664 -0.12 31.01 -17.16
C ALA A 664 -0.59 29.70 -16.51
N TYR A 665 -1.65 29.09 -17.04
CA TYR A 665 -2.31 27.92 -16.46
C TYR A 665 -2.30 26.72 -17.42
N ASP A 666 -1.96 25.57 -16.88
CA ASP A 666 -1.95 24.30 -17.59
C ASP A 666 -3.37 23.76 -17.78
N HIS A 667 -4.25 24.00 -16.80
CA HIS A 667 -5.64 23.59 -16.83
C HIS A 667 -6.60 24.78 -16.73
N ILE A 668 -7.52 24.87 -17.69
CA ILE A 668 -8.67 25.78 -17.64
C ILE A 668 -9.92 24.93 -17.36
N VAL A 669 -10.61 25.18 -16.25
CA VAL A 669 -11.80 24.43 -15.84
C VAL A 669 -13.03 25.31 -15.94
N VAL A 670 -13.84 25.09 -16.96
CA VAL A 670 -15.11 25.79 -17.13
C VAL A 670 -16.15 25.14 -16.24
N ILE A 671 -16.36 25.72 -15.05
CA ILE A 671 -17.32 25.20 -14.06
C ILE A 671 -18.73 25.76 -14.24
N ASP A 672 -18.88 26.87 -14.95
CA ASP A 672 -20.17 27.47 -15.30
C ASP A 672 -20.23 27.69 -16.82
N PRO A 673 -21.34 27.34 -17.50
CA PRO A 673 -21.44 27.47 -18.96
C PRO A 673 -21.25 28.91 -19.44
N PRO A 674 -20.66 29.12 -20.63
CA PRO A 674 -20.51 30.44 -21.22
C PRO A 674 -21.88 31.08 -21.47
N PRO A 675 -22.06 32.37 -21.14
CA PRO A 675 -23.36 33.03 -21.26
C PRO A 675 -23.75 33.32 -22.72
N HIS A 676 -22.76 33.41 -23.63
CA HIS A 676 -22.95 33.78 -25.03
C HIS A 676 -22.14 32.90 -25.98
N GLY A 677 -22.58 32.80 -27.24
CA GLY A 677 -21.94 31.97 -28.26
C GLY A 677 -20.51 32.39 -28.62
N HIS A 678 -20.18 33.68 -28.56
CA HIS A 678 -18.82 34.16 -28.85
C HIS A 678 -17.82 33.73 -27.77
N LEU A 679 -18.22 33.71 -26.49
CA LEU A 679 -17.38 33.21 -25.40
C LEU A 679 -17.15 31.70 -25.48
N ARG A 680 -18.13 30.95 -26.00
CA ARG A 680 -17.93 29.54 -26.32
C ARG A 680 -16.87 29.37 -27.40
N ALA A 681 -16.93 30.17 -28.47
CA ALA A 681 -15.92 30.16 -29.52
C ALA A 681 -14.54 30.63 -29.01
N ALA A 682 -14.51 31.54 -28.04
CA ALA A 682 -13.28 32.06 -27.45
C ALA A 682 -12.47 30.99 -26.69
N LEU A 683 -13.12 29.94 -26.15
CA LEU A 683 -12.44 28.82 -25.49
C LEU A 683 -11.42 28.11 -26.39
N ASP A 684 -11.73 27.99 -27.69
CA ASP A 684 -10.85 27.34 -28.66
C ASP A 684 -9.63 28.20 -29.01
N SER A 685 -9.69 29.50 -28.68
CA SER A 685 -8.64 30.49 -28.94
C SER A 685 -7.93 30.99 -27.67
N LEU A 686 -8.18 30.38 -26.50
CA LEU A 686 -7.51 30.77 -25.26
C LEU A 686 -5.99 30.57 -25.37
N PRO A 687 -5.17 31.55 -24.94
CA PRO A 687 -3.72 31.46 -25.07
C PRO A 687 -3.12 30.37 -24.18
N GLY A 688 -1.95 29.86 -24.60
CA GLY A 688 -1.17 28.85 -23.88
C GLY A 688 -1.47 27.41 -24.30
N SER A 689 -0.63 26.48 -23.87
CA SER A 689 -0.79 25.03 -24.06
C SER A 689 -1.42 24.38 -22.83
N GLY A 690 -2.01 23.19 -22.99
CA GLY A 690 -2.55 22.41 -21.88
C GLY A 690 -3.96 21.92 -22.16
N TRP A 691 -4.83 21.98 -21.15
CA TRP A 691 -6.16 21.38 -21.19
C TRP A 691 -7.27 22.37 -20.85
N THR A 692 -8.41 22.22 -21.52
CA THR A 692 -9.67 22.90 -21.21
C THR A 692 -10.69 21.84 -20.81
N HIS A 693 -11.21 21.92 -19.59
CA HIS A 693 -12.18 20.99 -19.02
C HIS A 693 -13.57 21.63 -18.99
N LEU A 694 -14.57 20.97 -19.54
CA LEU A 694 -15.98 21.39 -19.41
C LEU A 694 -16.59 20.62 -18.24
N ALA A 695 -16.93 21.30 -17.16
CA ALA A 695 -17.26 20.65 -15.89
C ALA A 695 -18.46 21.32 -15.21
N TRP A 696 -19.62 21.36 -15.88
CA TRP A 696 -20.85 21.86 -15.27
C TRP A 696 -21.96 20.81 -15.31
N GLY A 697 -22.81 20.81 -14.29
CA GLY A 697 -24.05 20.04 -14.25
C GLY A 697 -25.28 20.95 -14.15
N GLU A 698 -26.40 20.35 -13.77
CA GLU A 698 -27.65 21.07 -13.53
C GLU A 698 -27.55 22.13 -12.39
N PRO A 699 -26.82 21.91 -11.28
CA PRO A 699 -26.63 22.94 -10.26
C PRO A 699 -25.88 24.17 -10.80
N GLU A 700 -24.83 23.95 -11.59
CA GLU A 700 -24.02 25.00 -12.20
C GLU A 700 -24.80 25.76 -13.26
N LEU A 701 -25.59 25.06 -14.09
CA LEU A 701 -26.49 25.70 -15.05
C LEU A 701 -27.48 26.64 -14.37
N ARG A 702 -28.13 26.18 -13.29
CA ARG A 702 -29.06 27.01 -12.50
C ARG A 702 -28.35 28.19 -11.83
N PHE A 703 -27.10 28.01 -11.40
CA PHE A 703 -26.29 29.11 -10.88
C PHE A 703 -26.07 30.17 -11.97
N SER A 704 -25.58 29.77 -13.15
CA SER A 704 -25.37 30.68 -14.28
C SER A 704 -26.64 31.38 -14.73
N GLN A 705 -27.78 30.69 -14.77
CA GLN A 705 -29.07 31.28 -15.10
C GLN A 705 -29.45 32.39 -14.12
N ARG A 706 -29.28 32.18 -12.81
CA ARG A 706 -29.55 33.24 -11.81
C ARG A 706 -28.60 34.42 -11.95
N ILE A 707 -27.33 34.19 -12.27
CA ILE A 707 -26.38 35.29 -12.54
C ILE A 707 -26.81 36.07 -13.78
N LEU A 708 -27.23 35.38 -14.84
CA LEU A 708 -27.76 36.02 -16.05
C LEU A 708 -29.02 36.83 -15.76
N GLU A 709 -29.98 36.27 -15.02
CA GLU A 709 -31.18 37.00 -14.58
C GLU A 709 -30.80 38.23 -13.76
N TRP A 710 -29.84 38.11 -12.84
CA TRP A 710 -29.38 39.23 -12.04
C TRP A 710 -28.72 40.33 -12.90
N ASN A 711 -27.90 39.95 -13.88
CA ASN A 711 -27.20 40.89 -14.75
C ASN A 711 -28.10 41.55 -15.81
N TYR A 712 -29.11 40.82 -16.33
CA TYR A 712 -29.89 41.26 -17.49
C TYR A 712 -31.35 41.61 -17.19
N ASP A 713 -31.95 41.15 -16.08
CA ASP A 713 -33.27 41.61 -15.64
C ASP A 713 -33.16 42.97 -14.94
N LEU A 714 -32.72 43.97 -15.70
CA LEU A 714 -32.54 45.34 -15.24
C LEU A 714 -33.88 46.06 -15.06
N ARG A 715 -35.00 45.50 -15.53
CA ARG A 715 -36.29 46.21 -15.55
C ARG A 715 -36.76 46.62 -14.14
N PRO A 716 -36.74 45.76 -13.10
CA PRO A 716 -37.13 46.17 -11.75
C PRO A 716 -36.20 47.24 -11.16
N ALA A 717 -34.89 47.09 -11.33
CA ALA A 717 -33.88 48.04 -10.86
C ALA A 717 -34.03 49.40 -11.57
N LEU A 718 -34.07 49.41 -12.90
CA LEU A 718 -34.27 50.61 -13.71
C LEU A 718 -35.63 51.26 -13.46
N THR A 719 -36.69 50.47 -13.21
CA THR A 719 -38.01 51.01 -12.83
C THR A 719 -37.95 51.70 -11.47
N THR A 720 -37.21 51.12 -10.52
CA THR A 720 -37.01 51.71 -9.19
C THR A 720 -36.20 52.99 -9.28
N VAL A 721 -35.06 52.96 -9.97
CA VAL A 721 -34.22 54.14 -10.26
C VAL A 721 -35.02 55.23 -10.96
N TYR A 722 -35.77 54.88 -12.01
CA TYR A 722 -36.62 55.82 -12.72
C TYR A 722 -37.70 56.43 -11.82
N ARG A 723 -38.38 55.63 -10.98
CA ARG A 723 -39.40 56.13 -10.04
C ARG A 723 -38.80 57.07 -9.01
N THR A 724 -37.63 56.73 -8.46
CA THR A 724 -36.92 57.55 -7.48
C THR A 724 -36.44 58.88 -8.10
N LEU A 725 -35.81 58.84 -9.28
CA LEU A 725 -35.39 60.05 -10.01
C LEU A 725 -36.58 60.93 -10.39
N ARG A 726 -37.68 60.33 -10.85
CA ARG A 726 -38.92 61.04 -11.20
C ARG A 726 -39.57 61.70 -9.99
N ALA A 727 -39.53 61.06 -8.82
CA ALA A 727 -40.13 61.60 -7.59
C ALA A 727 -39.29 62.73 -6.99
N SER A 728 -37.96 62.62 -7.05
CA SER A 728 -37.06 63.54 -6.35
C SER A 728 -36.58 64.72 -7.20
N GLY A 729 -36.68 64.65 -8.53
CA GLY A 729 -36.28 65.71 -9.46
C GLY A 729 -34.76 65.92 -9.59
N ALA A 730 -34.01 65.73 -8.50
CA ALA A 730 -32.56 65.58 -8.43
C ALA A 730 -32.20 64.80 -7.15
N VAL A 731 -31.20 63.93 -7.19
CA VAL A 731 -30.72 63.16 -6.02
C VAL A 731 -29.19 63.25 -5.96
N PRO A 732 -28.58 63.55 -4.79
CA PRO A 732 -27.14 63.46 -4.58
C PRO A 732 -26.61 62.04 -4.85
N ALA A 733 -25.40 61.90 -5.40
CA ALA A 733 -24.83 60.62 -5.83
C ALA A 733 -24.70 59.57 -4.69
N ASP A 734 -24.46 60.04 -3.48
CA ASP A 734 -24.31 59.23 -2.28
C ASP A 734 -25.66 58.68 -1.77
N ALA A 735 -26.76 59.40 -2.01
CA ALA A 735 -28.11 58.88 -1.79
C ALA A 735 -28.55 57.91 -2.91
N TYR A 736 -27.92 58.00 -4.09
CA TYR A 736 -28.16 57.14 -5.25
C TYR A 736 -27.57 55.72 -5.06
N GLU A 737 -26.39 55.60 -4.43
CA GLU A 737 -25.79 54.29 -4.08
C GLU A 737 -26.65 53.48 -3.09
N SER A 738 -27.32 54.14 -2.14
CA SER A 738 -28.17 53.47 -1.15
C SER A 738 -29.45 52.83 -1.72
N VAL A 739 -29.80 53.16 -2.97
CA VAL A 739 -30.98 52.62 -3.68
C VAL A 739 -30.59 51.42 -4.56
N LEU A 740 -29.31 51.28 -4.90
CA LEU A 740 -28.77 50.24 -5.78
C LEU A 740 -28.08 49.09 -5.02
N THR A 741 -27.71 49.33 -3.76
CA THR A 741 -27.17 48.33 -2.81
C THR A 741 -28.28 47.78 -1.93
#